data_AF-A0A1J5I251-F1
#
_entry.id   AF-A0A1J5I251-F1
#
_cell.length_a   1.000
_cell.length_b   1.000
_cell.length_c   1.000
_cell.angle_alpha   90.00
_cell.angle_beta   90.00
_cell.angle_gamma   90.00
#
_symmetry.space_group_name_H-M   'P 1'
#
loop_
_entity.id
_entity.type
_entity.pdbx_description
1 polymer ?
#
loop_
_entity_poly.entity_id
_entity_poly.type
_entity_poly.pdbx_seq_one_letter_code
_entity_poly.pdbx_strand_id
1 'polypeptide(L)'
;MSYVLQCQRVNESLRNRVPVLNIHTSIPDKLMNKITTRARNILIHKKILSCEQLLEYDENGISNINGVGIKTVREIVNLKARIAEISINIAEHHKGAQGADTAGNDSLTPTHLKPSYPILKNSCLPDSLYSSLLSRTLPEILQTVSKQYAYSNNEPQSSISSLEIPQQDINRLRVIALFPDDQADVLFHVTVGYLLQSDISEEAFSCILNHLSSISGFTNRPEMTILVGALSDEPIFTGIPPIVIAELRLSQHSMGTAINGEVKTMIWENINLLSEKNIVARLGFSMQGLKTIWQVWLLKEQGLEVMETLSKGIPIEAYGNFEQLIDEFLRDLVKREREGRILKGRLGLLDGRKWTLEELGYREKITRERVRQIEKKYISKLKKPKALSRLDRFWHAVDDVLLSGGGVCCANEIANALGKRWGWQNLPSDGELASLVGLSPQYEVAWSPPIRIIMPKHQCVRCQSIRPELKRTVENQPDGVLPFDVATVKMMEFCRGKACCNRVYLIAQFSNGYLHFLDDAIEDILADEIALYTQYAWTLKYGKNGEKRTLLVETILYNTGRPMHFTEVFAEVNKDRPEHEKISERNIYAYIERSPDLLLWDRGTYIHRDHVSIPFSEITEIEHDIISRLGGDIPYLSVSGIFELYKNKLLKENIPSESALYSCLRESNNPALRYPDYPNVMRSGNVGQRLPLPLVLEKFVLEQEGVVKLEQIRKYAVEQLCTNEAVFMANHLPNTPNILRVSRGEYIHIQQIGLQKDKLNSIIEHLTTLLSSSSHISVIRLFSDKKITCKLLGIVSPMLLYSIIQFFYSEEYDLSGYPRIRLSGVTAESGRATGVATEVIKYILDKVEPCSFFELYHHFVDDLGYKQNWDIHLTKPTTICCGSTILGLGHV
;
A
#
# COMPACT_ATOMS: atom_id res chain seq x y z
N MET A 1 25.20 -8.31 55.72
CA MET A 1 24.27 -9.38 56.16
C MET A 1 23.08 -9.59 55.22
N SER A 2 23.26 -9.55 53.89
CA SER A 2 22.27 -10.05 52.91
C SER A 2 22.93 -10.66 51.66
N TYR A 3 24.22 -11.01 51.77
CA TYR A 3 25.02 -11.67 50.74
C TYR A 3 25.35 -13.13 51.09
N VAL A 4 24.61 -13.72 52.04
CA VAL A 4 24.81 -15.09 52.58
C VAL A 4 23.69 -16.06 52.18
N LEU A 5 22.65 -15.65 51.44
CA LEU A 5 21.57 -16.55 51.00
C LEU A 5 21.53 -16.86 49.49
N GLN A 6 22.53 -16.42 48.72
CA GLN A 6 22.68 -16.82 47.30
C GLN A 6 23.92 -17.70 47.05
N CYS A 7 24.53 -18.20 48.12
CA CYS A 7 25.46 -19.33 48.10
C CYS A 7 24.76 -20.71 48.06
N GLN A 8 23.45 -20.79 47.74
CA GLN A 8 22.71 -22.05 47.64
C GLN A 8 21.89 -22.29 46.35
N ARG A 9 21.99 -21.44 45.30
CA ARG A 9 21.27 -21.69 44.02
C ARG A 9 22.10 -21.67 42.74
N VAL A 10 23.41 -21.44 42.81
CA VAL A 10 24.31 -21.61 41.66
C VAL A 10 24.88 -23.04 41.57
N ASN A 11 24.49 -23.91 42.51
CA ASN A 11 24.79 -25.35 42.49
C ASN A 11 23.81 -26.19 41.64
N GLU A 12 23.01 -25.58 40.75
CA GLU A 12 22.05 -26.32 39.90
C GLU A 12 22.33 -26.32 38.39
N SER A 13 23.31 -25.58 37.85
CA SER A 13 23.69 -25.72 36.42
C SER A 13 24.91 -26.62 36.15
N LEU A 14 25.44 -27.25 37.20
CA LEU A 14 26.33 -28.42 37.11
C LEU A 14 25.58 -29.74 36.82
N ARG A 15 24.38 -29.70 36.22
CA ARG A 15 23.65 -30.90 35.73
C ARG A 15 23.60 -30.94 34.21
N ASN A 16 24.77 -31.06 33.58
CA ASN A 16 24.94 -31.74 32.29
C ASN A 16 26.40 -32.18 32.10
N ARG A 17 27.03 -32.67 33.18
CA ARG A 17 28.15 -33.60 33.01
C ARG A 17 27.60 -34.96 32.63
N VAL A 18 28.25 -35.61 31.67
CA VAL A 18 28.11 -37.04 31.38
C VAL A 18 28.01 -37.79 32.71
N PRO A 19 27.01 -38.66 32.93
CA PRO A 19 26.89 -39.35 34.21
C PRO A 19 28.17 -40.17 34.41
N VAL A 20 28.93 -39.85 35.46
CA VAL A 20 30.00 -40.70 35.94
C VAL A 20 29.33 -42.00 36.36
N LEU A 21 29.51 -43.04 35.55
CA LEU A 21 28.88 -44.33 35.75
C LEU A 21 29.73 -45.07 36.78
N ASN A 22 29.26 -45.11 38.02
CA ASN A 22 29.90 -45.91 39.05
C ASN A 22 29.61 -47.38 38.71
N ILE A 23 30.64 -48.14 38.34
CA ILE A 23 30.54 -49.53 37.87
C ILE A 23 29.81 -50.45 38.86
N HIS A 24 29.80 -50.10 40.16
CA HIS A 24 29.08 -50.84 41.22
C HIS A 24 27.57 -50.48 41.33
N THR A 25 27.02 -49.67 40.43
CA THR A 25 25.59 -49.26 40.44
C THR A 25 24.73 -50.03 39.43
N SER A 26 23.41 -49.97 39.60
CA SER A 26 22.42 -50.57 38.70
C SER A 26 22.53 -50.02 37.27
N ILE A 27 22.29 -50.86 36.26
CA ILE A 27 22.34 -50.44 34.85
C ILE A 27 21.37 -49.27 34.62
N PRO A 28 21.83 -48.10 34.11
CA PRO A 28 20.98 -46.93 33.97
C PRO A 28 19.73 -47.17 33.09
N ASP A 29 18.57 -46.67 33.53
CA ASP A 29 17.29 -46.83 32.82
C ASP A 29 17.34 -46.33 31.37
N LYS A 30 18.11 -45.26 31.10
CA LYS A 30 18.31 -44.73 29.74
C LYS A 30 18.99 -45.73 28.80
N LEU A 31 19.80 -46.65 29.31
CA LEU A 31 20.45 -47.71 28.54
C LEU A 31 19.57 -48.98 28.49
N MET A 32 18.91 -49.33 29.60
CA MET A 32 17.92 -50.42 29.65
C MET A 32 16.72 -50.18 28.72
N ASN A 33 16.34 -48.93 28.48
CA ASN A 33 15.26 -48.55 27.56
C ASN A 33 15.65 -48.63 26.08
N LYS A 34 16.95 -48.78 25.75
CA LYS A 34 17.44 -48.92 24.36
C LYS A 34 17.49 -50.38 23.87
N ILE A 35 17.31 -51.35 24.76
CA ILE A 35 17.21 -52.77 24.42
C ILE A 35 15.75 -53.22 24.39
N THR A 36 15.45 -54.29 23.67
CA THR A 36 14.09 -54.82 23.56
C THR A 36 13.55 -55.33 24.90
N THR A 37 12.22 -55.34 25.06
CA THR A 37 11.55 -55.86 26.27
C THR A 37 11.97 -57.30 26.59
N ARG A 38 12.24 -58.11 25.56
CA ARG A 38 12.75 -59.49 25.71
C ARG A 38 14.17 -59.51 26.31
N ALA A 39 15.09 -58.68 25.79
CA ALA A 39 16.44 -58.53 26.32
C ALA A 39 16.42 -58.05 27.80
N ARG A 40 15.56 -57.08 28.10
CA ARG A 40 15.39 -56.53 29.45
C ARG A 40 14.90 -57.59 30.43
N ASN A 41 13.88 -58.36 30.06
CA ASN A 41 13.32 -59.41 30.90
C ASN A 41 14.33 -60.54 31.16
N ILE A 42 15.21 -60.85 30.21
CA ILE A 42 16.30 -61.82 30.40
C ILE A 42 17.31 -61.33 31.42
N LEU A 43 17.76 -60.07 31.33
CA LEU A 43 18.67 -59.48 32.31
C LEU A 43 18.07 -59.48 33.72
N ILE A 44 16.79 -59.13 33.85
CA ILE A 44 16.05 -59.16 35.11
C ILE A 44 15.92 -60.60 35.65
N HIS A 45 15.51 -61.56 34.83
CA HIS A 45 15.32 -62.96 35.25
C HIS A 45 16.64 -63.65 35.64
N LYS A 46 17.76 -63.25 35.04
CA LYS A 46 19.10 -63.74 35.40
C LYS A 46 19.77 -62.93 36.52
N LYS A 47 19.06 -61.97 37.12
CA LYS A 47 19.55 -61.09 38.20
C LYS A 47 20.81 -60.29 37.83
N ILE A 48 20.99 -59.98 36.54
CA ILE A 48 22.08 -59.12 36.04
C ILE A 48 21.54 -57.69 36.03
N LEU A 49 21.69 -57.00 37.15
CA LEU A 49 21.05 -55.70 37.37
C LEU A 49 22.05 -54.56 37.59
N SER A 50 23.33 -54.86 37.84
CA SER A 50 24.41 -53.87 37.91
C SER A 50 25.34 -53.90 36.69
N CYS A 51 26.03 -52.78 36.47
CA CYS A 51 27.01 -52.64 35.39
C CYS A 51 28.18 -53.61 35.56
N GLU A 52 28.69 -53.78 36.77
CA GLU A 52 29.72 -54.78 37.13
C GLU A 52 29.28 -56.21 36.79
N GLN A 53 28.08 -56.62 37.20
CA GLN A 53 27.55 -57.95 36.90
C GLN A 53 27.44 -58.21 35.40
N LEU A 54 27.09 -57.19 34.60
CA LEU A 54 27.02 -57.34 33.14
C LEU A 54 28.40 -57.40 32.48
N LEU A 55 29.39 -56.71 33.05
CA LEU A 55 30.77 -56.71 32.54
C LEU A 55 31.49 -58.04 32.82
N GLU A 56 31.21 -58.69 33.96
CA GLU A 56 31.79 -59.97 34.38
C GLU A 56 31.28 -61.19 33.58
N TYR A 57 30.12 -61.11 32.92
CA TYR A 57 29.60 -62.20 32.09
C TYR A 57 30.40 -62.36 30.79
N ASP A 58 30.94 -63.54 30.51
CA ASP A 58 31.62 -63.80 29.24
C ASP A 58 30.64 -63.84 28.04
N GLU A 59 31.13 -63.53 26.84
CA GLU A 59 30.27 -63.49 25.64
C GLU A 59 29.70 -64.89 25.28
N ASN A 60 30.39 -65.96 25.68
CA ASN A 60 29.95 -67.35 25.52
C ASN A 60 28.84 -67.74 26.52
N GLY A 61 28.80 -67.12 27.70
CA GLY A 61 27.77 -67.32 28.73
C GLY A 61 26.47 -66.57 28.43
N ILE A 62 26.55 -65.41 27.75
CA ILE A 62 25.36 -64.66 27.27
C ILE A 62 24.67 -65.41 26.12
N SER A 63 25.44 -66.08 25.26
CA SER A 63 24.94 -66.85 24.13
C SER A 63 24.34 -68.21 24.52
N ASN A 64 24.75 -68.79 25.65
CA ASN A 64 24.23 -70.06 26.20
C ASN A 64 22.97 -69.92 27.08
N ILE A 65 22.34 -68.74 27.14
CA ILE A 65 21.10 -68.57 27.90
C ILE A 65 19.93 -69.24 27.15
N ASN A 66 19.38 -70.31 27.73
CA ASN A 66 18.24 -71.05 27.17
C ASN A 66 17.06 -70.13 26.82
N GLY A 67 16.60 -70.19 25.55
CA GLY A 67 15.45 -69.43 25.05
C GLY A 67 15.76 -68.02 24.50
N VAL A 68 17.04 -67.66 24.38
CA VAL A 68 17.48 -66.34 23.87
C VAL A 68 17.88 -66.45 22.39
N GLY A 69 17.21 -65.68 21.53
CA GLY A 69 17.54 -65.64 20.10
C GLY A 69 18.78 -64.78 19.82
N ILE A 70 19.47 -65.06 18.70
CA ILE A 70 20.72 -64.41 18.27
C ILE A 70 20.64 -62.86 18.30
N LYS A 71 19.48 -62.29 17.97
CA LYS A 71 19.25 -60.83 18.02
C LYS A 71 19.32 -60.27 19.45
N THR A 72 18.78 -61.00 20.41
CA THR A 72 18.74 -60.60 21.82
C THR A 72 20.12 -60.72 22.47
N VAL A 73 20.92 -61.73 22.10
CA VAL A 73 22.33 -61.84 22.50
C VAL A 73 23.12 -60.62 22.02
N ARG A 74 22.96 -60.25 20.74
CA ARG A 74 23.65 -59.09 20.15
C ARG A 74 23.29 -57.76 20.81
N GLU A 75 22.03 -57.59 21.22
CA GLU A 75 21.60 -56.39 21.96
C GLU A 75 22.25 -56.30 23.35
N ILE A 76 22.39 -57.41 24.06
CA ILE A 76 23.03 -57.46 25.38
C ILE A 76 24.54 -57.22 25.26
N VAL A 77 25.21 -57.79 24.26
CA VAL A 77 26.64 -57.56 23.98
C VAL A 77 26.92 -56.10 23.61
N ASN A 78 26.08 -55.49 22.77
CA ASN A 78 26.20 -54.05 22.44
C ASN A 78 25.97 -53.15 23.66
N LEU A 79 25.10 -53.55 24.59
CA LEU A 79 24.90 -52.84 25.86
C LEU A 79 26.15 -52.94 26.74
N LYS A 80 26.77 -54.13 26.84
CA LYS A 80 28.03 -54.38 27.56
C LYS A 80 29.17 -53.51 27.01
N ALA A 81 29.36 -53.48 25.69
CA ALA A 81 30.39 -52.67 25.04
C ALA A 81 30.26 -51.17 25.35
N ARG A 82 29.04 -50.63 25.31
CA ARG A 82 28.78 -49.21 25.62
C ARG A 82 29.03 -48.86 27.09
N ILE A 83 28.80 -49.80 28.00
CA ILE A 83 29.10 -49.60 29.44
C ILE A 83 30.62 -49.63 29.67
N ALA A 84 31.36 -50.48 28.95
CA ALA A 84 32.83 -50.51 29.00
C ALA A 84 33.47 -49.20 28.48
N GLU A 85 32.99 -48.66 27.34
CA GLU A 85 33.46 -47.37 26.80
C GLU A 85 33.27 -46.21 27.79
N ILE A 86 32.16 -46.19 28.52
CA ILE A 86 31.88 -45.15 29.52
C ILE A 86 32.81 -45.29 30.74
N SER A 87 33.28 -46.50 31.05
CA SER A 87 34.13 -46.78 32.22
C SER A 87 35.60 -46.40 31.99
N ILE A 88 36.11 -46.44 30.74
CA ILE A 88 37.50 -46.12 30.39
C ILE A 88 37.81 -44.62 30.51
N ASN A 89 36.83 -43.75 30.28
CA ASN A 89 36.98 -42.29 30.37
C ASN A 89 37.24 -41.75 31.80
N ILE A 90 37.20 -42.60 32.83
CA ILE A 90 37.36 -42.19 34.24
C ILE A 90 38.83 -42.30 34.70
N ALA A 91 39.68 -43.09 34.04
CA ALA A 91 41.07 -43.30 34.46
C ALA A 91 42.04 -42.17 34.06
N GLU A 92 41.74 -41.41 33.00
CA GLU A 92 42.65 -40.37 32.48
C GLU A 92 42.49 -39.01 33.18
N HIS A 93 41.36 -38.76 33.85
CA HIS A 93 41.06 -37.45 34.44
C HIS A 93 41.58 -37.22 35.87
N HIS A 94 42.19 -38.23 36.51
CA HIS A 94 42.59 -38.16 37.94
C HIS A 94 44.08 -37.88 38.22
N LYS A 95 44.94 -37.63 37.22
CA LYS A 95 46.38 -37.36 37.44
C LYS A 95 46.80 -35.88 37.45
N GLY A 96 45.88 -34.92 37.32
CA GLY A 96 46.22 -33.50 37.07
C GLY A 96 45.83 -32.46 38.11
N ALA A 97 45.63 -32.81 39.39
CA ALA A 97 45.23 -31.81 40.40
C ALA A 97 45.76 -32.12 41.81
N GLN A 98 47.02 -31.74 42.08
CA GLN A 98 47.46 -31.32 43.41
C GLN A 98 48.48 -30.18 43.27
N GLY A 99 48.17 -29.03 43.88
CA GLY A 99 49.15 -27.98 44.17
C GLY A 99 48.82 -26.59 43.62
N ALA A 100 47.89 -25.86 44.26
CA ALA A 100 47.98 -24.41 44.41
C ALA A 100 46.99 -23.96 45.48
N ASP A 101 47.51 -23.58 46.65
CA ASP A 101 46.75 -22.95 47.71
C ASP A 101 47.37 -21.59 48.03
N THR A 102 46.49 -20.62 48.26
CA THR A 102 46.64 -19.36 49.00
C THR A 102 47.10 -18.05 48.31
N ALA A 103 46.19 -17.07 48.48
CA ALA A 103 46.37 -15.62 48.71
C ALA A 103 46.89 -14.74 47.55
N GLY A 104 46.30 -13.59 47.23
CA GLY A 104 45.21 -12.82 47.83
C GLY A 104 45.44 -11.33 47.52
N ASN A 105 44.41 -10.65 47.01
CA ASN A 105 44.14 -9.19 47.06
C ASN A 105 45.22 -8.22 46.51
N ASP A 106 44.92 -7.07 45.91
CA ASP A 106 43.70 -6.29 45.73
C ASP A 106 43.93 -5.23 44.64
N SER A 107 42.81 -4.76 44.08
CA SER A 107 42.55 -3.38 43.62
C SER A 107 42.98 -2.88 42.21
N LEU A 108 41.91 -2.52 41.49
CA LEU A 108 41.69 -1.37 40.58
C LEU A 108 42.30 -1.36 39.18
N THR A 109 41.41 -1.33 38.17
CA THR A 109 41.34 -0.39 37.01
C THR A 109 40.48 -1.01 35.86
N PRO A 110 40.25 -0.36 34.70
CA PRO A 110 38.97 0.17 34.28
C PRO A 110 38.33 -0.63 33.13
N THR A 111 37.12 -0.24 32.76
CA THR A 111 36.38 -0.59 31.55
C THR A 111 37.26 -0.85 30.31
N HIS A 112 37.32 -2.10 29.85
CA HIS A 112 37.54 -2.44 28.45
C HIS A 112 36.75 -3.70 28.08
N LEU A 113 35.90 -3.57 27.07
CA LEU A 113 35.30 -4.66 26.30
C LEU A 113 36.42 -5.62 25.87
N LYS A 114 36.43 -6.85 26.38
CA LYS A 114 37.24 -7.93 25.81
C LYS A 114 36.50 -8.50 24.59
N PRO A 115 37.07 -8.46 23.38
CA PRO A 115 36.65 -9.38 22.33
C PRO A 115 37.09 -10.79 22.75
N SER A 116 36.13 -11.69 22.94
CA SER A 116 36.39 -13.09 23.20
C SER A 116 36.80 -13.77 21.89
N TYR A 117 38.09 -13.84 21.60
CA TYR A 117 38.61 -14.77 20.60
C TYR A 117 38.44 -16.21 21.12
N PRO A 118 38.16 -17.20 20.25
CA PRO A 118 38.32 -18.59 20.64
C PRO A 118 39.81 -18.82 20.92
N ILE A 119 40.16 -19.10 22.17
CA ILE A 119 41.47 -19.64 22.51
C ILE A 119 41.64 -20.91 21.67
N LEU A 120 42.67 -20.94 20.82
CA LEU A 120 43.08 -22.12 20.04
C LEU A 120 43.30 -23.29 21.00
N LYS A 121 42.28 -24.14 21.15
CA LYS A 121 42.41 -25.38 21.90
C LYS A 121 42.92 -26.46 20.96
N ASN A 122 44.14 -26.91 21.21
CA ASN A 122 44.75 -28.18 20.80
C ASN A 122 44.07 -28.89 19.62
N SER A 123 44.50 -28.56 18.40
CA SER A 123 44.40 -29.44 17.24
C SER A 123 45.57 -29.12 16.32
N CYS A 124 46.29 -30.15 15.86
CA CYS A 124 47.35 -30.03 14.87
C CYS A 124 46.92 -29.16 13.68
N LEU A 125 47.87 -28.42 13.10
CA LEU A 125 47.68 -27.63 11.88
C LEU A 125 47.10 -28.53 10.77
N PRO A 126 46.00 -28.14 10.09
CA PRO A 126 45.45 -28.88 8.95
C PRO A 126 46.47 -29.15 7.82
N ASP A 127 46.38 -30.32 7.17
CA ASP A 127 47.21 -30.68 6.00
C ASP A 127 47.05 -29.70 4.81
N SER A 128 45.95 -28.94 4.76
CA SER A 128 45.70 -27.93 3.73
C SER A 128 46.51 -26.63 3.90
N LEU A 129 47.12 -26.41 5.08
CA LEU A 129 47.92 -25.21 5.37
C LEU A 129 49.38 -25.31 4.88
N TYR A 130 49.86 -26.47 4.40
CA TYR A 130 51.23 -26.60 3.89
C TYR A 130 51.54 -25.69 2.69
N SER A 131 50.51 -25.26 1.96
CA SER A 131 50.63 -24.28 0.87
C SER A 131 50.42 -22.82 1.30
N SER A 132 50.04 -22.58 2.56
CA SER A 132 49.73 -21.25 3.10
C SER A 132 50.99 -20.52 3.57
N LEU A 133 51.02 -19.19 3.46
CA LEU A 133 52.06 -18.37 4.09
C LEU A 133 52.09 -18.53 5.62
N LEU A 134 50.99 -18.95 6.25
CA LEU A 134 50.94 -19.20 7.70
C LEU A 134 51.85 -20.37 8.12
N SER A 135 52.19 -21.27 7.21
CA SER A 135 53.13 -22.37 7.48
C SER A 135 54.61 -21.99 7.34
N ARG A 136 54.90 -20.77 6.88
CA ARG A 136 56.27 -20.28 6.64
C ARG A 136 56.77 -19.42 7.79
N THR A 137 58.08 -19.32 7.91
CA THR A 137 58.73 -18.40 8.87
C THR A 137 58.84 -16.99 8.27
N LEU A 138 58.98 -15.96 9.12
CA LEU A 138 59.14 -14.57 8.67
C LEU A 138 60.32 -14.39 7.68
N PRO A 139 61.51 -15.00 7.89
CA PRO A 139 62.61 -14.89 6.94
C PRO A 139 62.37 -15.54 5.58
N GLU A 140 61.57 -16.61 5.51
CA GLU A 140 61.18 -17.27 4.25
C GLU A 140 60.24 -16.38 3.41
N ILE A 141 59.48 -15.49 4.05
CA ILE A 141 58.50 -14.60 3.42
C ILE A 141 59.16 -13.29 2.94
N LEU A 142 60.17 -12.79 3.65
CA LEU A 142 60.69 -11.41 3.51
C LEU A 142 62.04 -11.31 2.77
N GLN A 143 62.51 -12.39 2.12
CA GLN A 143 63.77 -12.48 1.35
C GLN A 143 65.03 -12.44 2.24
N THR A 144 65.66 -13.61 2.48
CA THR A 144 67.07 -13.72 2.91
C THR A 144 67.91 -14.23 1.74
N VAL A 145 68.95 -13.47 1.34
CA VAL A 145 69.85 -13.88 0.24
C VAL A 145 70.91 -14.89 0.71
N SER A 146 71.04 -15.20 2.00
CA SER A 146 72.02 -16.18 2.49
C SER A 146 71.36 -17.39 3.16
N LYS A 147 71.68 -18.59 2.67
CA LYS A 147 71.47 -19.87 3.40
C LYS A 147 72.38 -20.02 4.63
N GLN A 148 72.99 -18.93 5.08
CA GLN A 148 73.89 -18.88 6.22
C GLN A 148 73.58 -17.59 6.97
N TYR A 149 72.85 -17.72 8.08
CA TYR A 149 72.88 -16.72 9.15
C TYR A 149 74.27 -16.84 9.79
N ALA A 150 75.24 -16.10 9.26
CA ALA A 150 76.52 -15.98 9.92
C ALA A 150 76.33 -14.95 11.04
N TYR A 151 76.05 -15.42 12.25
CA TYR A 151 76.19 -14.60 13.45
C TYR A 151 77.60 -14.02 13.45
N SER A 152 77.73 -12.72 13.23
CA SER A 152 78.98 -12.06 13.60
C SER A 152 79.06 -12.16 15.12
N ASN A 153 80.14 -12.75 15.66
CA ASN A 153 80.32 -12.98 17.10
C ASN A 153 80.39 -11.69 17.96
N ASN A 154 80.03 -10.52 17.40
CA ASN A 154 80.16 -9.20 18.01
C ASN A 154 78.85 -8.37 18.01
N GLU A 155 77.70 -8.90 17.62
CA GLU A 155 76.41 -8.20 17.82
C GLU A 155 75.78 -8.57 19.18
N PRO A 156 75.20 -7.59 19.92
CA PRO A 156 74.59 -7.85 21.21
C PRO A 156 73.36 -8.76 21.05
N GLN A 157 73.39 -9.92 21.72
CA GLN A 157 72.27 -10.84 21.82
C GLN A 157 71.09 -10.16 22.53
N SER A 158 70.12 -9.65 21.77
CA SER A 158 68.86 -9.12 22.27
C SER A 158 67.96 -10.26 22.75
N SER A 159 67.39 -10.16 23.95
CA SER A 159 66.33 -11.04 24.42
C SER A 159 64.96 -10.53 23.97
N ILE A 160 63.91 -11.36 24.00
CA ILE A 160 62.55 -10.93 23.62
C ILE A 160 62.08 -9.71 24.44
N SER A 161 62.46 -9.63 25.71
CA SER A 161 62.17 -8.48 26.58
C SER A 161 62.83 -7.17 26.13
N SER A 162 63.88 -7.22 25.31
CA SER A 162 64.57 -6.04 24.79
C SER A 162 63.95 -5.45 23.52
N LEU A 163 62.90 -6.08 22.95
CA LEU A 163 62.32 -5.72 21.65
C LEU A 163 61.24 -4.62 21.66
N GLU A 164 61.14 -3.81 22.72
CA GLU A 164 60.08 -2.78 22.88
C GLU A 164 58.62 -3.32 22.71
N ILE A 165 58.42 -4.63 22.82
CA ILE A 165 57.11 -5.27 22.72
C ILE A 165 56.27 -4.92 23.97
N PRO A 166 54.98 -4.56 23.85
CA PRO A 166 54.13 -4.29 25.00
C PRO A 166 54.09 -5.48 25.99
N GLN A 167 54.14 -5.19 27.29
CA GLN A 167 54.22 -6.22 28.34
C GLN A 167 53.06 -7.23 28.29
N GLN A 168 51.88 -6.80 27.86
CA GLN A 168 50.72 -7.68 27.68
C GLN A 168 50.94 -8.71 26.56
N ASP A 169 51.63 -8.32 25.49
CA ASP A 169 51.94 -9.18 24.35
C ASP A 169 53.12 -10.13 24.63
N ILE A 170 54.08 -9.73 25.46
CA ILE A 170 55.11 -10.64 25.99
C ILE A 170 54.46 -11.81 26.77
N ASN A 171 53.41 -11.55 27.54
CA ASN A 171 52.67 -12.61 28.24
C ASN A 171 51.89 -13.51 27.28
N ARG A 172 51.45 -12.98 26.13
CA ARG A 172 50.75 -13.72 25.09
C ARG A 172 51.66 -14.67 24.32
N LEU A 173 52.90 -14.27 24.05
CA LEU A 173 53.93 -15.11 23.42
C LEU A 173 54.21 -16.41 24.21
N ARG A 174 53.93 -16.44 25.51
CA ARG A 174 54.05 -17.65 26.34
C ARG A 174 53.13 -18.79 25.89
N VAL A 175 52.02 -18.49 25.20
CA VAL A 175 51.09 -19.49 24.63
C VAL A 175 51.82 -20.43 23.65
N ILE A 176 52.85 -19.92 22.98
CA ILE A 176 53.68 -20.67 22.05
C ILE A 176 55.07 -20.98 22.63
N ALA A 177 55.19 -21.01 23.96
CA ALA A 177 56.41 -21.31 24.70
C ALA A 177 57.61 -20.38 24.43
N LEU A 178 57.34 -19.11 24.13
CA LEU A 178 58.36 -18.06 24.07
C LEU A 178 58.33 -17.20 25.35
N PHE A 179 59.49 -17.04 25.97
CA PHE A 179 59.67 -16.38 27.25
C PHE A 179 60.50 -15.08 27.13
N PRO A 180 60.36 -14.13 28.07
CA PRO A 180 61.03 -12.83 27.98
C PRO A 180 62.57 -12.90 27.91
N ASP A 181 63.15 -13.95 28.49
CA ASP A 181 64.60 -14.18 28.56
C ASP A 181 65.14 -14.98 27.37
N ASP A 182 64.26 -15.50 26.51
CA ASP A 182 64.68 -16.20 25.30
C ASP A 182 65.38 -15.23 24.34
N GLN A 183 66.29 -15.78 23.54
CA GLN A 183 66.95 -15.04 22.47
C GLN A 183 65.91 -14.56 21.46
N ALA A 184 65.98 -13.27 21.08
CA ALA A 184 65.03 -12.68 20.15
C ALA A 184 65.00 -13.41 18.79
N ASP A 185 66.12 -13.99 18.37
CA ASP A 185 66.24 -14.77 17.13
C ASP A 185 65.32 -15.99 17.07
N VAL A 186 64.86 -16.51 18.21
CA VAL A 186 63.93 -17.64 18.25
C VAL A 186 62.65 -17.28 17.49
N LEU A 187 62.24 -16.00 17.47
CA LEU A 187 61.10 -15.51 16.69
C LEU A 187 61.24 -15.74 15.18
N PHE A 188 62.44 -15.97 14.66
CA PHE A 188 62.70 -16.20 13.24
C PHE A 188 62.46 -17.65 12.83
N HIS A 189 62.49 -18.56 13.80
CA HIS A 189 62.27 -19.99 13.60
C HIS A 189 60.82 -20.39 13.86
N VAL A 190 60.00 -19.46 14.35
CA VAL A 190 58.57 -19.67 14.52
C VAL A 190 57.83 -19.29 13.24
N THR A 191 56.95 -20.18 12.76
CA THR A 191 56.09 -19.88 11.62
C THR A 191 55.10 -18.76 11.95
N VAL A 192 54.68 -18.01 10.94
CA VAL A 192 53.68 -16.93 11.11
C VAL A 192 52.37 -17.44 11.72
N GLY A 193 51.95 -18.66 11.40
CA GLY A 193 50.77 -19.29 11.98
C GLY A 193 50.87 -19.47 13.50
N TYR A 194 52.00 -19.97 14.00
CA TYR A 194 52.23 -20.05 15.46
C TYR A 194 52.30 -18.67 16.12
N LEU A 195 52.96 -17.68 15.50
CA LEU A 195 52.94 -16.31 16.02
C LEU A 195 51.51 -15.77 16.12
N LEU A 196 50.67 -16.02 15.11
CA LEU A 196 49.25 -15.65 15.12
C LEU A 196 48.47 -16.33 16.27
N GLN A 197 48.81 -17.57 16.64
CA GLN A 197 48.17 -18.29 17.74
C GLN A 197 48.37 -17.64 19.12
N SER A 198 49.44 -16.86 19.27
CA SER A 198 49.68 -16.10 20.50
C SER A 198 48.74 -14.89 20.67
N ASP A 199 48.01 -14.48 19.63
CA ASP A 199 47.09 -13.32 19.64
C ASP A 199 47.75 -11.98 20.03
N ILE A 200 49.02 -11.81 19.64
CA ILE A 200 49.75 -10.54 19.82
C ILE A 200 49.11 -9.38 19.06
N SER A 201 49.32 -8.16 19.56
CA SER A 201 48.87 -6.91 18.95
C SER A 201 49.62 -6.57 17.64
N GLU A 202 49.07 -5.63 16.86
CA GLU A 202 49.75 -5.09 15.66
C GLU A 202 51.05 -4.37 16.04
N GLU A 203 51.05 -3.69 17.18
CA GLU A 203 52.21 -3.01 17.72
C GLU A 203 53.32 -4.02 18.04
N ALA A 204 52.98 -5.12 18.73
CA ALA A 204 53.92 -6.20 19.02
C ALA A 204 54.47 -6.87 17.76
N PHE A 205 53.60 -7.11 16.76
CA PHE A 205 54.03 -7.67 15.48
C PHE A 205 54.97 -6.72 14.71
N SER A 206 54.70 -5.41 14.76
CA SER A 206 55.56 -4.38 14.16
C SER A 206 56.94 -4.33 14.84
N CYS A 207 57.01 -4.47 16.17
CA CYS A 207 58.28 -4.57 16.90
C CYS A 207 59.10 -5.79 16.46
N ILE A 208 58.46 -6.95 16.28
CA ILE A 208 59.12 -8.18 15.79
C ILE A 208 59.66 -7.98 14.37
N LEU A 209 58.89 -7.36 13.47
CA LEU A 209 59.33 -7.03 12.11
C LEU A 209 60.49 -6.03 12.11
N ASN A 210 60.42 -4.99 12.94
CA ASN A 210 61.50 -4.00 13.07
C ASN A 210 62.79 -4.64 13.57
N HIS A 211 62.71 -5.57 14.53
CA HIS A 211 63.86 -6.32 15.01
C HIS A 211 64.49 -7.17 13.90
N LEU A 212 63.69 -7.92 13.15
CA LEU A 212 64.14 -8.65 11.95
C LEU A 212 64.91 -7.76 10.97
N SER A 213 64.42 -6.54 10.75
CA SER A 213 65.07 -5.57 9.85
C SER A 213 66.38 -4.99 10.40
N SER A 214 66.56 -5.01 11.72
CA SER A 214 67.72 -4.39 12.41
C SER A 214 68.97 -5.27 12.39
N ILE A 215 68.83 -6.57 12.15
CA ILE A 215 69.95 -7.53 12.11
C ILE A 215 70.67 -7.45 10.75
N SER A 216 72.00 -7.49 10.77
CA SER A 216 72.85 -7.30 9.60
C SER A 216 72.58 -8.35 8.50
N GLY A 217 72.05 -7.88 7.36
CA GLY A 217 71.61 -8.71 6.23
C GLY A 217 70.37 -8.15 5.51
N PHE A 218 69.59 -7.29 6.19
CA PHE A 218 68.37 -6.65 5.66
C PHE A 218 68.52 -5.12 5.42
N THR A 219 69.77 -4.63 5.36
CA THR A 219 70.11 -3.20 5.57
C THR A 219 69.81 -2.24 4.42
N ASN A 220 69.15 -2.64 3.33
CA ASN A 220 68.63 -1.69 2.34
C ASN A 220 67.18 -1.32 2.67
N ARG A 221 67.03 -0.14 3.29
CA ARG A 221 65.77 0.49 3.70
C ARG A 221 64.98 1.14 2.53
N PRO A 222 64.46 0.37 1.56
CA PRO A 222 63.09 0.65 1.17
C PRO A 222 62.30 -0.65 1.11
N GLU A 223 61.45 -0.81 2.13
CA GLU A 223 60.36 -1.79 2.26
C GLU A 223 60.84 -3.25 2.38
N MET A 224 60.63 -3.84 3.57
CA MET A 224 60.49 -5.30 3.70
C MET A 224 59.36 -5.73 2.75
N THR A 225 59.72 -5.99 1.51
CA THR A 225 58.76 -6.25 0.45
C THR A 225 58.52 -7.73 0.50
N ILE A 226 57.29 -8.12 0.83
CA ILE A 226 56.88 -9.53 0.79
C ILE A 226 57.28 -10.09 -0.56
N LEU A 227 57.97 -11.23 -0.55
CA LEU A 227 58.34 -11.91 -1.78
C LEU A 227 57.03 -12.27 -2.49
N VAL A 228 56.71 -11.60 -3.60
CA VAL A 228 55.44 -11.80 -4.31
C VAL A 228 55.27 -13.26 -4.73
N GLY A 229 56.37 -13.98 -4.97
CA GLY A 229 56.39 -15.42 -5.24
C GLY A 229 56.22 -16.33 -4.01
N ALA A 230 56.26 -15.80 -2.79
CA ALA A 230 55.96 -16.54 -1.56
C ALA A 230 54.47 -16.58 -1.22
N LEU A 231 53.67 -15.68 -1.81
CA LEU A 231 52.22 -15.63 -1.66
C LEU A 231 51.55 -16.50 -2.71
N SER A 232 50.64 -17.38 -2.29
CA SER A 232 49.80 -18.11 -3.25
C SER A 232 48.81 -17.16 -3.92
N ASP A 233 48.80 -17.16 -5.26
CA ASP A 233 47.77 -16.49 -6.06
C ASP A 233 46.61 -17.42 -6.42
N GLU A 234 46.70 -18.71 -6.07
CA GLU A 234 45.58 -19.63 -6.24
C GLU A 234 44.46 -19.27 -5.24
N PRO A 235 43.19 -19.23 -5.70
CA PRO A 235 42.07 -19.01 -4.79
C PRO A 235 42.02 -20.08 -3.72
N ILE A 236 41.82 -19.67 -2.46
CA ILE A 236 41.81 -20.56 -1.30
C ILE A 236 40.72 -21.64 -1.47
N PHE A 237 39.55 -21.30 -2.01
CA PHE A 237 38.43 -22.22 -2.24
C PHE A 237 38.55 -23.10 -3.49
N THR A 238 39.72 -23.16 -4.15
CA THR A 238 39.91 -24.08 -5.28
C THR A 238 39.54 -25.51 -4.88
N GLY A 239 38.72 -26.18 -5.70
CA GLY A 239 38.18 -27.52 -5.45
C GLY A 239 36.84 -27.56 -4.69
N ILE A 240 36.36 -26.42 -4.18
CA ILE A 240 35.04 -26.31 -3.54
C ILE A 240 34.04 -25.69 -4.53
N PRO A 241 32.95 -26.40 -4.89
CA PRO A 241 31.94 -25.85 -5.79
C PRO A 241 31.33 -24.55 -5.26
N PRO A 242 31.02 -23.54 -6.12
CA PRO A 242 30.41 -22.28 -5.69
C PRO A 242 29.13 -22.45 -4.86
N ILE A 243 28.37 -23.50 -5.17
CA ILE A 243 27.17 -23.87 -4.42
C ILE A 243 27.49 -24.28 -2.98
N VAL A 244 28.60 -24.96 -2.70
CA VAL A 244 29.02 -25.29 -1.31
C VAL A 244 29.46 -24.02 -0.57
N ILE A 245 30.12 -23.10 -1.26
CA ILE A 245 30.50 -21.81 -0.69
C ILE A 245 29.26 -20.99 -0.29
N ALA A 246 28.20 -21.03 -1.10
CA ALA A 246 26.92 -20.43 -0.76
C ALA A 246 26.25 -21.10 0.47
N GLU A 247 26.54 -22.37 0.73
CA GLU A 247 26.04 -23.11 1.90
C GLU A 247 26.84 -22.81 3.18
N LEU A 248 28.13 -22.47 3.08
CA LEU A 248 28.90 -21.99 4.24
C LEU A 248 28.33 -20.70 4.84
N ARG A 249 27.59 -19.93 4.04
CA ARG A 249 26.82 -18.79 4.54
C ARG A 249 25.64 -19.24 5.42
N LEU A 250 25.01 -20.38 5.13
CA LEU A 250 23.89 -20.95 5.90
C LEU A 250 24.35 -21.56 7.23
N SER A 251 25.54 -22.17 7.27
CA SER A 251 26.10 -22.76 8.50
C SER A 251 26.45 -21.71 9.57
N GLN A 252 26.80 -20.48 9.16
CA GLN A 252 27.07 -19.35 10.06
C GLN A 252 25.85 -18.84 10.81
N HIS A 253 24.65 -19.00 10.24
CA HIS A 253 23.40 -18.61 10.90
C HIS A 253 22.87 -19.70 11.84
N SER A 254 23.26 -20.96 11.62
CA SER A 254 22.80 -22.12 12.39
C SER A 254 23.77 -22.56 13.50
N MET A 255 25.07 -22.28 13.38
CA MET A 255 26.06 -22.45 14.45
C MET A 255 26.57 -21.11 14.96
N GLY A 256 26.71 -20.99 16.29
CA GLY A 256 27.10 -19.75 16.97
C GLY A 256 28.33 -19.08 16.37
N THR A 257 28.28 -17.74 16.31
CA THR A 257 29.27 -16.78 15.83
C THR A 257 30.73 -17.21 16.04
N ALA A 258 31.32 -17.87 15.05
CA ALA A 258 32.75 -18.17 15.01
C ALA A 258 33.54 -17.24 14.07
N ILE A 259 32.84 -16.39 13.32
CA ILE A 259 33.44 -15.46 12.36
C ILE A 259 33.15 -14.03 12.83
N ASN A 260 34.19 -13.32 13.27
CA ASN A 260 34.08 -11.91 13.63
C ASN A 260 33.63 -11.07 12.44
N GLY A 261 33.10 -9.87 12.72
CA GLY A 261 32.59 -8.92 11.71
C GLY A 261 33.60 -8.48 10.64
N GLU A 262 34.87 -8.87 10.76
CA GLU A 262 35.96 -8.55 9.84
C GLU A 262 35.92 -9.37 8.54
N VAL A 263 35.43 -10.63 8.54
CA VAL A 263 35.23 -11.35 7.27
C VAL A 263 34.00 -10.82 6.52
N LYS A 264 33.05 -10.18 7.23
CA LYS A 264 31.88 -9.53 6.60
C LYS A 264 32.25 -8.28 5.80
N THR A 265 33.37 -7.61 6.10
CA THR A 265 33.83 -6.46 5.31
C THR A 265 34.44 -6.91 3.97
N MET A 266 34.84 -8.19 3.85
CA MET A 266 35.07 -8.81 2.55
C MET A 266 33.73 -9.19 1.91
N ILE A 267 33.57 -8.83 0.63
CA ILE A 267 32.38 -9.17 -0.14
C ILE A 267 32.30 -10.70 -0.28
N TRP A 268 31.42 -11.34 0.49
CA TRP A 268 31.16 -12.79 0.46
C TRP A 268 30.87 -13.32 -0.95
N GLU A 269 30.34 -12.48 -1.85
CA GLU A 269 30.06 -12.82 -3.24
C GLU A 269 31.33 -13.16 -4.04
N ASN A 270 32.50 -12.67 -3.60
CA ASN A 270 33.79 -12.90 -4.25
C ASN A 270 34.72 -13.80 -3.42
N ILE A 271 34.19 -14.48 -2.39
CA ILE A 271 35.01 -15.28 -1.47
C ILE A 271 35.72 -16.43 -2.21
N ASN A 272 35.12 -16.93 -3.30
CA ASN A 272 35.67 -17.95 -4.20
C ASN A 272 36.90 -17.47 -5.00
N LEU A 273 37.11 -16.16 -5.12
CA LEU A 273 38.24 -15.55 -5.83
C LEU A 273 39.36 -15.10 -4.89
N LEU A 274 39.18 -15.25 -3.56
CA LEU A 274 40.18 -14.81 -2.60
C LEU A 274 41.40 -15.75 -2.59
N SER A 275 42.55 -15.21 -3.00
CA SER A 275 43.88 -15.80 -2.74
C SER A 275 44.55 -15.11 -1.56
N GLU A 276 45.57 -15.73 -0.97
CA GLU A 276 46.34 -15.11 0.12
C GLU A 276 46.98 -13.81 -0.34
N LYS A 277 47.48 -13.79 -1.59
CA LYS A 277 48.02 -12.60 -2.23
C LYS A 277 46.98 -11.47 -2.33
N ASN A 278 45.74 -11.79 -2.67
CA ASN A 278 44.65 -10.80 -2.71
C ASN A 278 44.33 -10.23 -1.31
N ILE A 279 44.35 -11.06 -0.27
CA ILE A 279 44.06 -10.62 1.10
C ILE A 279 45.18 -9.70 1.60
N VAL A 280 46.44 -10.11 1.44
CA VAL A 280 47.62 -9.32 1.83
C VAL A 280 47.71 -8.01 1.04
N ALA A 281 47.38 -8.01 -0.26
CA ALA A 281 47.36 -6.78 -1.06
C ALA A 281 46.30 -5.76 -0.59
N ARG A 282 45.20 -6.22 0.03
CA ARG A 282 44.10 -5.38 0.51
C ARG A 282 44.25 -4.93 1.96
N LEU A 283 44.70 -5.82 2.85
CA LEU A 283 44.79 -5.59 4.30
C LEU A 283 46.22 -5.37 4.80
N GLY A 284 47.22 -5.51 3.92
CA GLY A 284 48.64 -5.49 4.27
C GLY A 284 49.12 -6.79 4.90
N PHE A 285 50.44 -6.91 5.06
CA PHE A 285 51.05 -7.93 5.91
C PHE A 285 51.03 -7.48 7.36
N SER A 286 49.82 -7.52 7.90
CA SER A 286 49.46 -7.09 9.24
C SER A 286 48.87 -8.26 10.00
N MET A 287 48.78 -8.14 11.32
CA MET A 287 48.13 -9.15 12.15
C MET A 287 46.65 -9.33 11.76
N GLN A 288 45.98 -8.25 11.34
CA GLN A 288 44.64 -8.28 10.76
C GLN A 288 44.58 -9.06 9.43
N GLY A 289 45.55 -8.83 8.52
CA GLY A 289 45.66 -9.57 7.27
C GLY A 289 45.86 -11.06 7.50
N LEU A 290 46.76 -11.43 8.42
CA LEU A 290 47.06 -12.82 8.80
C LEU A 290 45.88 -13.51 9.48
N LYS A 291 45.19 -12.83 10.40
CA LYS A 291 43.93 -13.30 11.02
C LYS A 291 42.88 -13.62 9.97
N THR A 292 42.73 -12.75 8.97
CA THR A 292 41.77 -12.94 7.89
C THR A 292 42.11 -14.15 7.03
N ILE A 293 43.39 -14.33 6.66
CA ILE A 293 43.85 -15.51 5.91
C ILE A 293 43.54 -16.80 6.68
N TRP A 294 43.86 -16.84 7.98
CA TRP A 294 43.57 -17.99 8.82
C TRP A 294 42.06 -18.31 8.88
N GLN A 295 41.21 -17.29 9.03
CA GLN A 295 39.75 -17.47 9.05
C GLN A 295 39.20 -17.98 7.71
N VAL A 296 39.75 -17.52 6.59
CA VAL A 296 39.33 -17.95 5.24
C VAL A 296 39.76 -19.41 4.97
N TRP A 297 40.95 -19.82 5.43
CA TRP A 297 41.36 -21.23 5.39
C TRP A 297 40.51 -22.12 6.30
N LEU A 298 40.14 -21.64 7.49
CA LEU A 298 39.22 -22.37 8.38
C LEU A 298 37.84 -22.55 7.73
N LEU A 299 37.36 -21.55 7.00
CA LEU A 299 36.13 -21.63 6.21
C LEU A 299 36.22 -22.68 5.09
N LYS A 300 37.40 -22.83 4.44
CA LYS A 300 37.62 -23.87 3.44
C LYS A 300 37.45 -25.27 4.04
N GLU A 301 38.05 -25.52 5.20
CA GLU A 301 37.92 -26.80 5.92
C GLU A 301 36.47 -27.12 6.26
N GLN A 302 35.73 -26.13 6.77
CA GLN A 302 34.29 -26.27 6.97
C GLN A 302 33.56 -26.56 5.66
N GLY A 303 33.99 -25.98 4.55
CA GLY A 303 33.44 -26.26 3.21
C GLY A 303 33.65 -27.71 2.76
N LEU A 304 34.82 -28.27 3.06
CA LEU A 304 35.14 -29.67 2.79
C LEU A 304 34.31 -30.62 3.67
N GLU A 305 34.14 -30.31 4.95
CA GLU A 305 33.27 -31.07 5.88
C GLU A 305 31.78 -30.99 5.46
N VAL A 306 31.35 -29.80 5.02
CA VAL A 306 30.02 -29.59 4.44
C VAL A 306 29.89 -30.44 3.17
N MET A 307 30.85 -30.42 2.24
CA MET A 307 30.84 -31.30 1.06
C MET A 307 30.66 -32.78 1.40
N GLU A 308 31.34 -33.28 2.44
CA GLU A 308 31.24 -34.67 2.87
C GLU A 308 29.87 -34.99 3.48
N THR A 309 29.31 -34.09 4.30
CA THR A 309 27.97 -34.24 4.87
C THR A 309 26.85 -34.08 3.84
N LEU A 310 27.08 -33.28 2.79
CA LEU A 310 26.16 -33.08 1.67
C LEU A 310 25.98 -34.30 0.76
N SER A 311 26.79 -35.35 0.94
CA SER A 311 26.52 -36.68 0.37
C SER A 311 25.22 -37.30 0.90
N LYS A 312 24.67 -36.78 2.01
CA LYS A 312 23.43 -37.25 2.63
C LYS A 312 22.30 -36.25 2.36
N GLY A 313 21.38 -36.57 1.46
CA GLY A 313 20.21 -35.73 1.17
C GLY A 313 19.84 -35.73 -0.32
N ILE A 314 19.39 -34.58 -0.81
CA ILE A 314 19.22 -34.34 -2.26
C ILE A 314 20.59 -33.92 -2.84
N PRO A 315 21.02 -34.50 -3.97
CA PRO A 315 22.27 -34.12 -4.63
C PRO A 315 22.34 -32.61 -4.91
N ILE A 316 23.53 -32.05 -4.78
CA ILE A 316 23.77 -30.61 -4.92
C ILE A 316 23.37 -30.12 -6.31
N GLU A 317 23.63 -30.92 -7.34
CA GLU A 317 23.36 -30.60 -8.74
C GLU A 317 21.87 -30.37 -8.98
N ALA A 318 21.00 -31.10 -8.27
CA ALA A 318 19.56 -30.99 -8.41
C ALA A 318 19.02 -29.64 -7.92
N TYR A 319 19.76 -28.91 -7.08
CA TYR A 319 19.36 -27.57 -6.65
C TYR A 319 19.54 -26.51 -7.76
N GLY A 320 20.27 -26.81 -8.85
CA GLY A 320 20.44 -25.89 -9.98
C GLY A 320 19.16 -25.68 -10.80
N ASN A 321 18.13 -26.50 -10.60
CA ASN A 321 16.84 -26.39 -11.28
C ASN A 321 15.70 -26.83 -10.35
N PHE A 322 14.65 -26.02 -10.23
CA PHE A 322 13.52 -26.30 -9.34
C PHE A 322 12.79 -27.63 -9.67
N GLU A 323 12.53 -27.94 -10.94
CA GLU A 323 11.91 -29.22 -11.32
C GLU A 323 12.79 -30.40 -10.92
N GLN A 324 14.11 -30.32 -11.13
CA GLN A 324 15.05 -31.37 -10.77
C GLN A 324 15.10 -31.59 -9.25
N LEU A 325 15.10 -30.50 -8.47
CA LEU A 325 15.00 -30.54 -7.02
C LEU A 325 13.74 -31.30 -6.56
N ILE A 326 12.59 -30.99 -7.17
CA ILE A 326 11.33 -31.68 -6.88
C ILE A 326 11.39 -33.15 -7.31
N ASP A 327 11.96 -33.47 -8.47
CA ASP A 327 12.08 -34.85 -8.94
C ASP A 327 12.96 -35.70 -8.04
N GLU A 328 14.12 -35.19 -7.60
CA GLU A 328 14.97 -35.88 -6.63
C GLU A 328 14.29 -36.03 -5.27
N PHE A 329 13.56 -35.01 -4.83
CA PHE A 329 12.80 -35.08 -3.61
C PHE A 329 11.73 -36.20 -3.67
N LEU A 330 11.05 -36.36 -4.81
CA LEU A 330 10.00 -37.36 -4.97
C LEU A 330 10.50 -38.76 -5.35
N ARG A 331 11.70 -38.90 -5.93
CA ARG A 331 12.28 -40.14 -6.48
C ARG A 331 12.16 -41.34 -5.53
N ASP A 332 12.62 -41.19 -4.29
CA ASP A 332 12.62 -42.27 -3.29
C ASP A 332 11.23 -42.53 -2.67
N LEU A 333 10.36 -41.53 -2.72
CA LEU A 333 9.02 -41.60 -2.14
C LEU A 333 8.03 -42.26 -3.11
N VAL A 334 8.19 -42.03 -4.41
CA VAL A 334 7.27 -42.44 -5.46
C VAL A 334 8.00 -43.21 -6.57
N LYS A 335 8.01 -44.54 -6.44
CA LYS A 335 8.68 -45.43 -7.41
C LYS A 335 8.01 -45.49 -8.79
N ARG A 336 6.75 -45.06 -8.90
CA ARG A 336 5.95 -45.14 -10.13
C ARG A 336 5.77 -43.75 -10.70
N GLU A 337 6.33 -43.50 -11.87
CA GLU A 337 6.29 -42.20 -12.55
C GLU A 337 4.86 -41.63 -12.67
N ARG A 338 3.89 -42.49 -13.02
CA ARG A 338 2.46 -42.12 -13.09
C ARG A 338 1.90 -41.60 -11.76
N GLU A 339 2.23 -42.28 -10.65
CA GLU A 339 1.79 -41.84 -9.31
C GLU A 339 2.50 -40.53 -8.91
N GLY A 340 3.72 -40.31 -9.42
CA GLY A 340 4.49 -39.08 -9.24
C GLY A 340 3.84 -37.90 -9.95
N ARG A 341 3.43 -38.07 -11.23
CA ARG A 341 2.69 -37.04 -11.98
C ARG A 341 1.37 -36.67 -11.31
N ILE A 342 0.61 -37.66 -10.85
CA ILE A 342 -0.63 -37.43 -10.09
C ILE A 342 -0.36 -36.62 -8.82
N LEU A 343 0.70 -36.96 -8.09
CA LEU A 343 1.07 -36.27 -6.86
C LEU A 343 1.51 -34.82 -7.13
N LYS A 344 2.38 -34.60 -8.13
CA LYS A 344 2.79 -33.24 -8.55
C LYS A 344 1.57 -32.39 -8.93
N GLY A 345 0.64 -32.91 -9.73
CA GLY A 345 -0.59 -32.20 -10.10
C GLY A 345 -1.52 -31.90 -8.92
N ARG A 346 -1.67 -32.81 -7.95
CA ARG A 346 -2.46 -32.57 -6.73
C ARG A 346 -1.82 -31.55 -5.80
N LEU A 347 -0.49 -31.50 -5.77
CA LEU A 347 0.25 -30.50 -5.01
C LEU A 347 0.30 -29.15 -5.74
N GLY A 348 0.04 -29.10 -7.04
CA GLY A 348 0.22 -27.89 -7.86
C GLY A 348 1.68 -27.59 -8.19
N LEU A 349 2.51 -28.63 -8.26
CA LEU A 349 3.93 -28.58 -8.62
C LEU A 349 4.18 -28.78 -10.13
N LEU A 350 3.16 -28.64 -10.97
CA LEU A 350 3.27 -28.75 -12.44
C LEU A 350 3.08 -27.41 -13.14
N ASP A 351 2.12 -26.62 -12.66
CA ASP A 351 1.67 -25.38 -13.29
C ASP A 351 1.18 -24.35 -12.24
N GLY A 352 1.54 -24.51 -10.97
CA GLY A 352 1.16 -23.60 -9.88
C GLY A 352 -0.27 -23.73 -9.36
N ARG A 353 -1.14 -24.51 -10.02
CA ARG A 353 -2.52 -24.75 -9.58
C ARG A 353 -2.73 -26.18 -9.11
N LYS A 354 -3.58 -26.38 -8.11
CA LYS A 354 -3.97 -27.72 -7.66
C LYS A 354 -5.04 -28.29 -8.58
N TRP A 355 -4.72 -29.37 -9.28
CA TRP A 355 -5.65 -30.02 -10.19
C TRP A 355 -6.69 -30.81 -9.41
N THR A 356 -7.94 -30.79 -9.84
CA THR A 356 -9.02 -31.55 -9.19
C THR A 356 -8.83 -33.06 -9.34
N LEU A 357 -9.49 -33.82 -8.47
CA LEU A 357 -9.48 -35.29 -8.55
C LEU A 357 -10.08 -35.80 -9.88
N GLU A 358 -11.03 -35.07 -10.45
CA GLU A 358 -11.72 -35.41 -11.69
C GLU A 358 -10.84 -35.12 -12.92
N GLU A 359 -10.20 -33.95 -12.96
CA GLU A 359 -9.24 -33.59 -14.03
C GLU A 359 -8.10 -34.60 -14.15
N LEU A 360 -7.49 -34.97 -13.01
CA LEU A 360 -6.43 -35.97 -12.99
C LEU A 360 -6.95 -37.39 -13.28
N GLY A 361 -8.17 -37.71 -12.83
CA GLY A 361 -8.82 -38.98 -13.13
C GLY A 361 -9.02 -39.17 -14.64
N TYR A 362 -9.53 -38.13 -15.30
CA TYR A 362 -9.72 -38.10 -16.75
C TYR A 362 -8.38 -38.21 -17.49
N ARG A 363 -7.40 -37.34 -17.18
CA ARG A 363 -6.11 -37.28 -17.88
C ARG A 363 -5.31 -38.57 -17.75
N GLU A 364 -5.28 -39.15 -16.56
CA GLU A 364 -4.55 -40.37 -16.31
C GLU A 364 -5.35 -41.63 -16.65
N LYS A 365 -6.65 -41.53 -17.00
CA LYS A 365 -7.54 -42.69 -17.22
C LYS A 365 -7.65 -43.60 -15.99
N ILE A 366 -7.97 -43.02 -14.84
CA ILE A 366 -8.29 -43.71 -13.57
C ILE A 366 -9.50 -43.09 -12.88
N THR A 367 -10.10 -43.83 -11.94
CA THR A 367 -11.23 -43.31 -11.17
C THR A 367 -10.78 -42.17 -10.24
N ARG A 368 -11.70 -41.22 -9.99
CA ARG A 368 -11.54 -40.14 -9.00
C ARG A 368 -11.09 -40.68 -7.63
N GLU A 369 -11.69 -41.79 -7.20
CA GLU A 369 -11.35 -42.44 -5.93
C GLU A 369 -9.91 -42.96 -5.92
N ARG A 370 -9.41 -43.47 -7.06
CA ARG A 370 -8.01 -43.91 -7.16
C ARG A 370 -7.03 -42.74 -7.02
N VAL A 371 -7.34 -41.58 -7.61
CA VAL A 371 -6.54 -40.35 -7.44
C VAL A 371 -6.49 -39.95 -5.96
N ARG A 372 -7.64 -39.93 -5.28
CA ARG A 372 -7.75 -39.60 -3.84
C ARG A 372 -6.91 -40.55 -2.97
N GLN A 373 -6.92 -41.84 -3.28
CA GLN A 373 -6.10 -42.83 -2.58
C GLN A 373 -4.60 -42.58 -2.76
N ILE A 374 -4.17 -42.27 -3.98
CA ILE A 374 -2.76 -41.94 -4.28
C ILE A 374 -2.33 -40.68 -3.51
N GLU A 375 -3.13 -39.63 -3.55
CA GLU A 375 -2.89 -38.39 -2.81
C GLU A 375 -2.73 -38.65 -1.30
N LYS A 376 -3.72 -39.30 -0.67
CA LYS A 376 -3.68 -39.60 0.77
C LYS A 376 -2.45 -40.44 1.16
N LYS A 377 -2.10 -41.42 0.32
CA LYS A 377 -0.94 -42.30 0.53
C LYS A 377 0.38 -41.53 0.53
N TYR A 378 0.56 -40.55 -0.35
CA TYR A 378 1.84 -39.86 -0.51
C TYR A 378 1.95 -38.56 0.28
N ILE A 379 0.88 -37.78 0.43
CA ILE A 379 0.90 -36.58 1.29
C ILE A 379 1.26 -36.95 2.73
N SER A 380 0.69 -38.04 3.26
CA SER A 380 1.02 -38.53 4.61
C SER A 380 2.47 -38.99 4.76
N LYS A 381 3.16 -39.34 3.67
CA LYS A 381 4.59 -39.67 3.67
C LYS A 381 5.46 -38.43 3.53
N LEU A 382 5.06 -37.48 2.68
CA LEU A 382 5.77 -36.23 2.44
C LEU A 382 5.87 -35.37 3.69
N LYS A 383 4.80 -35.30 4.49
CA LYS A 383 4.76 -34.51 5.74
C LYS A 383 5.55 -35.14 6.90
N LYS A 384 6.19 -36.30 6.71
CA LYS A 384 6.99 -36.92 7.78
C LYS A 384 8.31 -36.16 7.94
N PRO A 385 8.81 -35.95 9.18
CA PRO A 385 10.09 -35.28 9.42
C PRO A 385 11.26 -35.87 8.62
N LYS A 386 11.33 -37.20 8.51
CA LYS A 386 12.37 -37.90 7.72
C LYS A 386 12.32 -37.60 6.22
N ALA A 387 11.14 -37.30 5.67
CA ALA A 387 11.02 -36.90 4.27
C ALA A 387 11.43 -35.44 4.11
N LEU A 388 10.88 -34.54 4.95
CA LEU A 388 11.20 -33.12 4.93
C LEU A 388 12.68 -32.85 5.21
N SER A 389 13.35 -33.66 6.03
CA SER A 389 14.78 -33.50 6.33
C SER A 389 15.69 -33.72 5.11
N ARG A 390 15.20 -34.32 4.03
CA ARG A 390 15.95 -34.39 2.76
C ARG A 390 16.04 -33.02 2.08
N LEU A 391 15.15 -32.10 2.43
CA LEU A 391 15.09 -30.72 1.94
C LEU A 391 15.68 -29.72 2.95
N ASP A 392 16.47 -30.15 3.94
CA ASP A 392 17.02 -29.25 4.98
C ASP A 392 17.72 -28.02 4.40
N ARG A 393 18.52 -28.19 3.33
CA ARG A 393 19.11 -27.06 2.59
C ARG A 393 18.07 -26.08 2.06
N PHE A 394 16.99 -26.61 1.47
CA PHE A 394 15.92 -25.78 0.94
C PHE A 394 15.23 -25.00 2.08
N TRP A 395 14.96 -25.65 3.21
CA TRP A 395 14.37 -25.00 4.38
C TRP A 395 15.26 -23.91 4.96
N HIS A 396 16.56 -24.15 5.09
CA HIS A 396 17.50 -23.13 5.56
C HIS A 396 17.56 -21.92 4.61
N ALA A 397 17.55 -22.14 3.31
CA ALA A 397 17.55 -21.04 2.34
C ALA A 397 16.24 -20.24 2.39
N VAL A 398 15.09 -20.90 2.61
CA VAL A 398 13.80 -20.23 2.84
C VAL A 398 13.80 -19.46 4.16
N ASP A 399 14.34 -20.05 5.23
CA ASP A 399 14.47 -19.41 6.54
C ASP A 399 15.31 -18.13 6.45
N ASP A 400 16.45 -18.16 5.75
CA ASP A 400 17.30 -17.00 5.51
C ASP A 400 16.52 -15.83 4.90
N VAL A 401 15.74 -16.10 3.85
CA VAL A 401 14.96 -15.07 3.15
C VAL A 401 13.87 -14.52 4.07
N LEU A 402 13.13 -15.40 4.73
CA LEU A 402 12.08 -15.00 5.67
C LEU A 402 12.64 -14.20 6.85
N LEU A 403 13.73 -14.64 7.47
CA LEU A 403 14.40 -13.93 8.57
C LEU A 403 14.89 -12.56 8.12
N SER A 404 15.48 -12.47 6.92
CA SER A 404 15.95 -11.20 6.36
C SER A 404 14.82 -10.24 6.02
N GLY A 405 13.61 -10.75 5.75
CA GLY A 405 12.40 -10.01 5.36
C GLY A 405 11.42 -9.69 6.50
N GLY A 406 11.73 -10.04 7.75
CA GLY A 406 10.83 -9.80 8.90
C GLY A 406 9.86 -10.94 9.22
N GLY A 407 10.08 -12.13 8.67
CA GLY A 407 9.33 -13.36 8.96
C GLY A 407 8.12 -13.60 8.05
N VAL A 408 7.86 -12.71 7.10
CA VAL A 408 6.88 -12.91 6.03
C VAL A 408 7.52 -12.44 4.74
N CYS A 409 7.28 -13.15 3.64
CA CYS A 409 7.67 -12.74 2.29
C CYS A 409 6.59 -13.20 1.29
N CYS A 410 6.50 -12.52 0.15
CA CYS A 410 5.77 -13.04 -0.99
C CYS A 410 6.50 -14.25 -1.59
N ALA A 411 5.75 -15.16 -2.21
CA ALA A 411 6.32 -16.34 -2.84
C ALA A 411 7.31 -15.97 -3.97
N ASN A 412 7.00 -14.95 -4.77
CA ASN A 412 7.92 -14.43 -5.80
C ASN A 412 9.24 -13.89 -5.21
N GLU A 413 9.22 -13.20 -4.07
CA GLU A 413 10.43 -12.69 -3.39
C GLU A 413 11.34 -13.86 -2.99
N ILE A 414 10.77 -14.93 -2.44
CA ILE A 414 11.52 -16.14 -2.09
C ILE A 414 12.01 -16.85 -3.35
N ALA A 415 11.18 -17.01 -4.38
CA ALA A 415 11.57 -17.63 -5.64
C ALA A 415 12.76 -16.90 -6.27
N ASN A 416 12.72 -15.57 -6.34
CA ASN A 416 13.77 -14.72 -6.86
C ASN A 416 15.07 -14.86 -6.04
N ALA A 417 14.98 -14.84 -4.71
CA ALA A 417 16.14 -14.97 -3.84
C ALA A 417 16.80 -16.35 -3.96
N LEU A 418 16.01 -17.43 -4.01
CA LEU A 418 16.51 -18.79 -4.23
C LEU A 418 17.06 -18.99 -5.65
N GLY A 419 16.39 -18.42 -6.65
CA GLY A 419 16.82 -18.47 -8.04
C GLY A 419 18.15 -17.76 -8.25
N LYS A 420 18.35 -16.59 -7.64
CA LYS A 420 19.66 -15.90 -7.62
C LYS A 420 20.72 -16.74 -6.89
N ARG A 421 20.37 -17.40 -5.79
CA ARG A 421 21.29 -18.22 -4.98
C ARG A 421 21.78 -19.47 -5.72
N TRP A 422 20.89 -20.18 -6.40
CA TRP A 422 21.21 -21.46 -7.07
C TRP A 422 21.30 -21.38 -8.60
N GLY A 423 21.12 -20.21 -9.19
CA GLY A 423 21.25 -19.99 -10.63
C GLY A 423 20.11 -20.58 -11.46
N TRP A 424 18.87 -20.54 -10.95
CA TRP A 424 17.71 -21.06 -11.66
C TRP A 424 17.45 -20.28 -12.95
N GLN A 425 17.39 -20.99 -14.08
CA GLN A 425 17.03 -20.42 -15.38
C GLN A 425 15.54 -20.06 -15.46
N ASN A 426 14.70 -20.92 -14.87
CA ASN A 426 13.25 -20.73 -14.78
C ASN A 426 12.87 -20.69 -13.30
N LEU A 427 12.22 -19.60 -12.88
CA LEU A 427 11.70 -19.48 -11.53
C LEU A 427 10.41 -20.28 -11.38
N PRO A 428 10.18 -20.94 -10.23
CA PRO A 428 8.88 -21.52 -9.93
C PRO A 428 7.83 -20.42 -9.85
N SER A 429 6.61 -20.74 -10.26
CA SER A 429 5.46 -19.89 -9.97
C SER A 429 5.20 -19.78 -8.47
N ASP A 430 4.55 -18.69 -8.06
CA ASP A 430 4.18 -18.45 -6.66
C ASP A 430 3.43 -19.64 -6.03
N GLY A 431 2.52 -20.25 -6.80
CA GLY A 431 1.74 -21.40 -6.37
C GLY A 431 2.58 -22.68 -6.20
N GLU A 432 3.57 -22.92 -7.07
CA GLU A 432 4.47 -24.07 -6.95
C GLU A 432 5.34 -23.97 -5.70
N LEU A 433 5.98 -22.81 -5.52
CA LEU A 433 6.83 -22.57 -4.36
C LEU A 433 6.03 -22.64 -3.06
N ALA A 434 4.88 -21.96 -3.01
CA ALA A 434 4.01 -21.97 -1.83
C ALA A 434 3.50 -23.38 -1.50
N SER A 435 3.23 -24.20 -2.52
CA SER A 435 2.81 -25.60 -2.33
C SER A 435 3.91 -26.46 -1.73
N LEU A 436 5.16 -26.29 -2.19
CA LEU A 436 6.31 -26.97 -1.61
C LEU A 436 6.53 -26.53 -0.17
N VAL A 437 6.56 -25.21 0.07
CA VAL A 437 6.84 -24.64 1.40
C VAL A 437 5.76 -25.03 2.41
N GLY A 438 4.49 -25.04 2.00
CA GLY A 438 3.35 -25.46 2.81
C GLY A 438 3.34 -26.97 3.18
N LEU A 439 4.30 -27.78 2.69
CA LEU A 439 4.49 -29.14 3.19
C LEU A 439 5.09 -29.16 4.60
N SER A 440 5.89 -28.16 4.94
CA SER A 440 6.53 -28.02 6.25
C SER A 440 5.58 -27.36 7.25
N PRO A 441 5.39 -27.91 8.46
CA PRO A 441 4.55 -27.31 9.50
C PRO A 441 5.18 -26.06 10.14
N GLN A 442 6.38 -25.67 9.70
CA GLN A 442 7.08 -24.49 10.21
C GLN A 442 6.56 -23.19 9.61
N TYR A 443 5.87 -23.27 8.46
CA TYR A 443 5.38 -22.12 7.71
C TYR A 443 3.86 -22.19 7.53
N GLU A 444 3.26 -21.02 7.40
CA GLU A 444 1.88 -20.83 6.98
C GLU A 444 1.86 -20.14 5.62
N VAL A 445 0.85 -20.45 4.80
CA VAL A 445 0.72 -19.89 3.45
C VAL A 445 -0.63 -19.17 3.35
N ALA A 446 -0.59 -17.88 3.09
CA ALA A 446 -1.76 -17.10 2.70
C ALA A 446 -1.90 -17.13 1.17
N TRP A 447 -2.93 -17.81 0.68
CA TRP A 447 -3.13 -18.06 -0.76
C TRP A 447 -3.79 -16.90 -1.51
N SER A 448 -4.22 -15.84 -0.82
CA SER A 448 -4.71 -14.61 -1.44
C SER A 448 -3.56 -13.90 -2.15
N PRO A 449 -3.69 -13.47 -3.42
CA PRO A 449 -2.66 -12.69 -4.10
C PRO A 449 -2.35 -11.36 -3.39
N PRO A 450 -1.08 -10.94 -3.31
CA PRO A 450 0.11 -11.75 -3.62
C PRO A 450 0.28 -12.89 -2.59
N ILE A 451 0.63 -14.11 -3.03
CA ILE A 451 0.74 -15.27 -2.15
C ILE A 451 1.86 -15.04 -1.14
N ARG A 452 1.54 -15.11 0.17
CA ARG A 452 2.50 -14.87 1.26
C ARG A 452 2.88 -16.15 1.98
N ILE A 453 4.17 -16.28 2.28
CA ILE A 453 4.73 -17.31 3.15
C ILE A 453 5.09 -16.67 4.49
N ILE A 454 4.52 -17.20 5.56
CA ILE A 454 4.62 -16.66 6.91
C ILE A 454 5.39 -17.66 7.78
N MET A 455 6.33 -17.16 8.57
CA MET A 455 7.02 -17.91 9.64
C MET A 455 6.40 -17.54 10.99
N PRO A 456 5.43 -18.31 11.53
CA PRO A 456 4.63 -17.88 12.68
C PRO A 456 5.42 -17.74 13.98
N LYS A 457 6.61 -18.34 14.04
CA LYS A 457 7.55 -18.25 15.17
C LYS A 457 8.41 -16.99 15.15
N HIS A 458 8.42 -16.24 14.04
CA HIS A 458 9.19 -15.02 13.94
C HIS A 458 8.62 -13.92 14.85
N GLN A 459 9.49 -13.16 15.50
CA GLN A 459 9.09 -12.16 16.50
C GLN A 459 8.27 -11.02 15.87
N CYS A 460 8.64 -10.55 14.67
CA CYS A 460 7.96 -9.45 14.00
C CYS A 460 6.52 -9.81 13.59
N VAL A 461 6.24 -11.07 13.22
CA VAL A 461 4.88 -11.55 12.89
C VAL A 461 3.90 -11.34 14.06
N ARG A 462 4.41 -11.39 15.30
CA ARG A 462 3.62 -11.18 16.53
C ARG A 462 3.80 -9.78 17.11
N CYS A 463 4.46 -8.87 16.40
CA CYS A 463 4.76 -7.54 16.90
C CYS A 463 3.51 -6.65 16.81
N GLN A 464 3.07 -6.15 17.97
CA GLN A 464 1.93 -5.23 18.05
C GLN A 464 2.33 -3.75 17.93
N SER A 465 3.63 -3.43 18.09
CA SER A 465 4.10 -2.04 18.09
C SER A 465 4.21 -1.44 16.69
N ILE A 466 4.47 -2.26 15.67
CA ILE A 466 4.74 -1.78 14.30
C ILE A 466 3.47 -1.37 13.55
N ARG A 467 2.34 -2.03 13.83
CA ARG A 467 1.04 -1.76 13.18
C ARG A 467 0.54 -0.33 13.39
N PRO A 468 0.39 0.18 14.63
CA PRO A 468 -0.08 1.54 14.84
C PRO A 468 0.91 2.58 14.33
N GLU A 469 2.21 2.28 14.35
CA GLU A 469 3.22 3.19 13.79
C GLU A 469 3.12 3.28 12.28
N LEU A 470 2.97 2.15 11.59
CA LEU A 470 2.74 2.13 10.14
C LEU A 470 1.47 2.89 9.80
N LYS A 471 0.38 2.69 10.57
CA LYS A 471 -0.87 3.44 10.38
C LYS A 471 -0.68 4.95 10.45
N ARG A 472 -0.10 5.41 11.55
CA ARG A 472 0.25 6.83 11.73
C ARG A 472 1.15 7.35 10.60
N THR A 473 2.10 6.55 10.14
CA THR A 473 3.04 6.96 9.10
C THR A 473 2.37 7.18 7.75
N VAL A 474 1.41 6.33 7.39
CA VAL A 474 0.59 6.46 6.18
C VAL A 474 -0.37 7.64 6.31
N GLU A 475 -1.07 7.79 7.43
CA GLU A 475 -2.00 8.90 7.70
C GLU A 475 -1.32 10.27 7.72
N ASN A 476 -0.06 10.33 8.15
CA ASN A 476 0.75 11.55 8.14
C ASN A 476 1.29 11.91 6.74
N GLN A 477 1.09 11.08 5.71
CA GLN A 477 1.44 11.48 4.34
C GLN A 477 0.42 12.49 3.83
N PRO A 478 0.86 13.59 3.20
CA PRO A 478 -0.04 14.67 2.77
C PRO A 478 -1.06 14.21 1.72
N ASP A 479 -0.70 13.23 0.90
CA ASP A 479 -1.53 12.58 -0.11
C ASP A 479 -2.14 11.25 0.38
N GLY A 480 -1.83 10.83 1.61
CA GLY A 480 -2.25 9.55 2.16
C GLY A 480 -1.63 8.33 1.46
N VAL A 481 -0.52 8.49 0.74
CA VAL A 481 0.18 7.43 0.02
C VAL A 481 1.57 7.22 0.60
N LEU A 482 1.90 5.99 0.99
CA LEU A 482 3.23 5.62 1.47
C LEU A 482 3.83 4.52 0.59
N PRO A 483 4.79 4.84 -0.29
CA PRO A 483 5.53 3.86 -1.09
C PRO A 483 6.19 2.79 -0.22
N PHE A 484 6.25 1.55 -0.71
CA PHE A 484 6.80 0.41 0.04
C PHE A 484 8.26 0.57 0.41
N ASP A 485 9.09 1.11 -0.48
CA ASP A 485 10.50 1.42 -0.22
C ASP A 485 10.63 2.40 0.97
N VAL A 486 9.83 3.46 1.00
CA VAL A 486 9.79 4.42 2.10
C VAL A 486 9.24 3.78 3.38
N ALA A 487 8.18 2.96 3.27
CA ALA A 487 7.58 2.26 4.41
C ALA A 487 8.60 1.34 5.10
N THR A 488 9.34 0.54 4.33
CA THR A 488 10.35 -0.37 4.87
C THR A 488 11.47 0.36 5.60
N VAL A 489 11.94 1.50 5.08
CA VAL A 489 12.96 2.33 5.73
C VAL A 489 12.44 2.89 7.06
N LYS A 490 11.26 3.50 7.07
CA LYS A 490 10.67 4.06 8.30
C LYS A 490 10.40 2.99 9.36
N MET A 491 9.94 1.82 8.93
CA MET A 491 9.76 0.67 9.83
C MET A 491 11.09 0.20 10.42
N MET A 492 12.16 0.15 9.62
CA MET A 492 13.50 -0.17 10.10
C MET A 492 14.00 0.86 11.12
N GLU A 493 13.84 2.16 10.84
CA GLU A 493 14.19 3.24 11.78
C GLU A 493 13.44 3.12 13.10
N PHE A 494 12.12 2.92 13.06
CA PHE A 494 11.31 2.71 14.26
C PHE A 494 11.75 1.48 15.07
N CYS A 495 12.15 0.40 14.38
CA CYS A 495 12.59 -0.82 15.03
C CYS A 495 14.00 -0.74 15.62
N ARG A 496 14.89 0.10 15.08
CA ARG A 496 16.26 0.35 15.57
C ARG A 496 16.21 1.08 16.93
N GLY A 497 16.03 0.31 18.00
CA GLY A 497 15.99 0.82 19.38
C GLY A 497 14.89 0.22 20.25
N LYS A 498 14.05 -0.68 19.71
CA LYS A 498 12.99 -1.36 20.47
C LYS A 498 13.49 -2.69 21.04
N ALA A 499 13.11 -2.97 22.30
CA ALA A 499 13.47 -4.20 23.00
C ALA A 499 12.82 -5.47 22.41
N CYS A 500 11.70 -5.34 21.69
CA CYS A 500 11.04 -6.45 20.99
C CYS A 500 11.85 -6.98 19.80
N CYS A 501 13.00 -6.36 19.52
CA CYS A 501 13.71 -6.38 18.25
C CYS A 501 15.22 -6.62 18.44
N ASN A 502 15.62 -7.41 19.46
CA ASN A 502 17.03 -7.73 19.79
C ASN A 502 17.85 -8.39 18.66
N ARG A 503 17.21 -8.70 17.52
CA ARG A 503 17.83 -9.26 16.30
C ARG A 503 17.54 -8.45 15.03
N VAL A 504 17.16 -7.17 15.12
CA VAL A 504 16.90 -6.32 13.93
C VAL A 504 18.08 -6.23 12.98
N TYR A 505 19.32 -6.43 13.45
CA TYR A 505 20.50 -6.53 12.58
C TYR A 505 20.46 -7.72 11.59
N LEU A 506 19.57 -8.70 11.79
CA LEU A 506 19.35 -9.81 10.85
C LEU A 506 18.34 -9.45 9.75
N ILE A 507 17.53 -8.40 9.95
CA ILE A 507 16.59 -7.91 8.93
C ILE A 507 17.35 -6.91 8.05
N ALA A 508 17.52 -7.26 6.78
CA ALA A 508 18.14 -6.35 5.81
C ALA A 508 17.16 -5.25 5.42
N GLN A 509 15.93 -5.65 5.07
CA GLN A 509 14.81 -4.80 4.72
C GLN A 509 13.53 -5.62 4.94
N PHE A 510 12.46 -5.01 5.43
CA PHE A 510 11.16 -5.69 5.47
C PHE A 510 10.71 -6.02 4.05
N SER A 511 10.16 -7.22 3.86
CA SER A 511 9.66 -7.62 2.55
C SER A 511 8.34 -6.91 2.20
N ASN A 512 8.01 -6.86 0.92
CA ASN A 512 6.69 -6.37 0.50
C ASN A 512 5.58 -7.31 0.99
N GLY A 513 5.87 -8.61 1.08
CA GLY A 513 4.94 -9.58 1.68
C GLY A 513 4.64 -9.31 3.15
N TYR A 514 5.59 -8.73 3.88
CA TYR A 514 5.37 -8.31 5.26
C TYR A 514 4.43 -7.11 5.35
N LEU A 515 4.53 -6.14 4.44
CA LEU A 515 3.61 -5.00 4.38
C LEU A 515 2.17 -5.45 4.08
N HIS A 516 1.98 -6.33 3.09
CA HIS A 516 0.67 -6.93 2.80
C HIS A 516 0.12 -7.78 3.96
N PHE A 517 0.99 -8.42 4.74
CA PHE A 517 0.56 -9.11 5.96
C PHE A 517 0.09 -8.14 7.07
N LEU A 518 0.68 -6.95 7.14
CA LEU A 518 0.22 -5.92 8.06
C LEU A 518 -1.09 -5.29 7.59
N ASP A 519 -1.25 -5.07 6.29
CA ASP A 519 -2.49 -4.60 5.64
C ASP A 519 -3.71 -5.43 6.07
N ASP A 520 -3.63 -6.77 5.93
CA ASP A 520 -4.69 -7.69 6.38
C ASP A 520 -5.10 -7.52 7.86
N ALA A 521 -4.24 -6.91 8.68
CA ALA A 521 -4.38 -6.77 10.12
C ALA A 521 -4.55 -5.32 10.60
N ILE A 522 -4.53 -4.34 9.70
CA ILE A 522 -4.69 -2.91 10.02
C ILE A 522 -5.98 -2.41 9.37
N GLU A 523 -6.96 -2.06 10.20
CA GLU A 523 -8.18 -1.40 9.73
C GLU A 523 -7.84 -0.01 9.13
N ASP A 524 -8.47 0.31 7.99
CA ASP A 524 -8.40 1.59 7.26
C ASP A 524 -7.13 1.87 6.43
N ILE A 525 -6.24 0.89 6.30
CA ILE A 525 -5.14 0.92 5.33
C ILE A 525 -5.36 -0.13 4.27
N LEU A 526 -4.95 0.20 3.05
CA LEU A 526 -5.06 -0.67 1.89
C LEU A 526 -3.72 -0.69 1.15
N ALA A 527 -3.32 -1.86 0.65
CA ALA A 527 -2.08 -2.02 -0.11
C ALA A 527 -2.34 -2.38 -1.59
N ASP A 528 -1.57 -1.80 -2.51
CA ASP A 528 -1.39 -2.34 -3.87
C ASP A 528 0.02 -2.94 -4.01
N GLU A 529 0.52 -3.12 -5.24
CA GLU A 529 1.85 -3.73 -5.45
C GLU A 529 3.03 -2.82 -5.08
N ILE A 530 2.81 -1.52 -4.92
CA ILE A 530 3.88 -0.51 -4.80
C ILE A 530 3.78 0.38 -3.56
N ALA A 531 2.59 0.53 -2.97
CA ALA A 531 2.36 1.47 -1.89
C ALA A 531 1.21 1.07 -0.96
N LEU A 532 1.21 1.68 0.22
CA LEU A 532 0.12 1.70 1.17
C LEU A 532 -0.69 2.99 1.02
N TYR A 533 -1.99 2.89 1.23
CA TYR A 533 -2.95 3.97 1.05
C TYR A 533 -3.83 4.10 2.28
N THR A 534 -4.19 5.32 2.62
CA THR A 534 -5.40 5.56 3.41
C THR A 534 -6.64 5.18 2.59
N GLN A 535 -7.75 4.90 3.28
CA GLN A 535 -9.05 4.67 2.63
C GLN A 535 -9.41 5.77 1.61
N TYR A 536 -9.08 7.02 1.92
CA TYR A 536 -9.29 8.17 1.05
C TYR A 536 -8.47 8.07 -0.24
N ALA A 537 -7.15 7.93 -0.12
CA ALA A 537 -6.24 7.88 -1.25
C ALA A 537 -6.55 6.67 -2.16
N TRP A 538 -6.91 5.54 -1.56
CA TRP A 538 -7.37 4.36 -2.29
C TRP A 538 -8.64 4.63 -3.10
N THR A 539 -9.63 5.30 -2.50
CA THR A 539 -10.90 5.60 -3.18
C THR A 539 -10.70 6.57 -4.35
N LEU A 540 -9.84 7.58 -4.18
CA LEU A 540 -9.44 8.48 -5.27
C LEU A 540 -8.82 7.71 -6.45
N LYS A 541 -7.90 6.78 -6.16
CA LYS A 541 -7.15 6.02 -7.18
C LYS A 541 -7.98 4.92 -7.85
N TYR A 542 -8.68 4.09 -7.07
CA TYR A 542 -9.31 2.86 -7.54
C TYR A 542 -10.85 2.88 -7.54
N GLY A 543 -11.49 3.97 -7.14
CA GLY A 543 -12.94 4.17 -7.17
C GLY A 543 -13.52 4.20 -8.59
N LYS A 544 -13.57 3.03 -9.26
CA LYS A 544 -14.06 2.87 -10.65
C LYS A 544 -15.35 2.05 -10.76
N ASN A 545 -15.77 1.33 -9.72
CA ASN A 545 -16.98 0.51 -9.74
C ASN A 545 -18.16 1.29 -9.15
N GLY A 546 -19.38 1.09 -9.66
CA GLY A 546 -20.57 1.93 -9.43
C GLY A 546 -20.71 2.53 -8.03
N GLU A 547 -20.83 1.68 -7.00
CA GLU A 547 -20.97 2.12 -5.58
C GLU A 547 -19.77 2.94 -5.07
N LYS A 548 -18.56 2.67 -5.57
CA LYS A 548 -17.33 3.37 -5.18
C LYS A 548 -17.18 4.74 -5.85
N ARG A 549 -17.96 5.04 -6.89
CA ARG A 549 -17.90 6.36 -7.59
C ARG A 549 -18.71 7.44 -6.88
N THR A 550 -19.78 7.06 -6.18
CA THR A 550 -20.51 7.98 -5.30
C THR A 550 -19.66 8.29 -4.07
N LEU A 551 -19.05 7.27 -3.46
CA LEU A 551 -18.11 7.44 -2.35
C LEU A 551 -16.94 8.38 -2.70
N LEU A 552 -16.47 8.36 -3.94
CA LEU A 552 -15.43 9.27 -4.43
C LEU A 552 -15.80 10.74 -4.26
N VAL A 553 -16.98 11.16 -4.71
CA VAL A 553 -17.42 12.56 -4.63
C VAL A 553 -17.80 12.94 -3.19
N GLU A 554 -18.38 12.01 -2.43
CA GLU A 554 -18.65 12.16 -1.00
C GLU A 554 -17.36 12.45 -0.23
N THR A 555 -16.32 11.63 -0.44
CA THR A 555 -15.08 11.75 0.32
C THR A 555 -14.33 13.06 0.01
N ILE A 556 -14.40 13.56 -1.24
CA ILE A 556 -13.84 14.87 -1.60
C ILE A 556 -14.53 15.98 -0.80
N LEU A 557 -15.87 16.02 -0.81
CA LEU A 557 -16.64 17.05 -0.10
C LEU A 557 -16.53 16.93 1.43
N TYR A 558 -16.41 15.70 1.95
CA TYR A 558 -16.14 15.45 3.36
C TYR A 558 -14.76 15.99 3.76
N ASN A 559 -13.70 15.69 2.98
CA ASN A 559 -12.35 16.10 3.36
C ASN A 559 -12.09 17.60 3.19
N THR A 560 -12.73 18.26 2.23
CA THR A 560 -12.56 19.71 2.06
C THR A 560 -13.26 20.53 3.14
N GLY A 561 -14.28 19.99 3.81
CA GLY A 561 -14.98 20.65 4.90
C GLY A 561 -15.70 21.94 4.51
N ARG A 562 -15.88 22.19 3.20
CA ARG A 562 -16.50 23.42 2.66
C ARG A 562 -17.45 23.10 1.51
N PRO A 563 -18.41 23.99 1.21
CA PRO A 563 -19.18 23.89 -0.02
C PRO A 563 -18.26 23.97 -1.25
N MET A 564 -18.49 23.12 -2.25
CA MET A 564 -17.76 23.15 -3.54
C MET A 564 -18.74 23.12 -4.70
N HIS A 565 -18.45 23.91 -5.75
CA HIS A 565 -19.18 23.82 -7.00
C HIS A 565 -18.86 22.50 -7.73
N PHE A 566 -19.81 21.92 -8.47
CA PHE A 566 -19.61 20.62 -9.13
C PHE A 566 -18.42 20.62 -10.12
N THR A 567 -18.08 21.77 -10.71
CA THR A 567 -16.90 21.91 -11.58
C THR A 567 -15.59 21.86 -10.79
N GLU A 568 -15.56 22.34 -9.55
CA GLU A 568 -14.42 22.18 -8.65
C GLU A 568 -14.25 20.70 -8.26
N VAL A 569 -15.36 20.03 -7.94
CA VAL A 569 -15.35 18.57 -7.67
C VAL A 569 -14.85 17.82 -8.91
N PHE A 570 -15.26 18.22 -10.11
CA PHE A 570 -14.76 17.64 -11.36
C PHE A 570 -13.28 17.83 -11.57
N ALA A 571 -12.75 19.02 -11.30
CA ALA A 571 -11.32 19.29 -11.39
C ALA A 571 -10.54 18.41 -10.40
N GLU A 572 -11.02 18.30 -9.16
CA GLU A 572 -10.34 17.52 -8.12
C GLU A 572 -10.35 16.02 -8.42
N VAL A 573 -11.49 15.47 -8.86
CA VAL A 573 -11.61 14.04 -9.25
C VAL A 573 -10.63 13.66 -10.36
N ASN A 574 -10.39 14.56 -11.31
CA ASN A 574 -9.61 14.28 -12.51
C ASN A 574 -8.17 14.80 -12.47
N LYS A 575 -7.76 15.45 -11.39
CA LYS A 575 -6.46 16.13 -11.23
C LYS A 575 -5.28 15.20 -11.54
N ASP A 576 -5.30 14.00 -10.96
CA ASP A 576 -4.20 13.03 -11.06
C ASP A 576 -4.55 11.80 -11.91
N ARG A 577 -5.65 11.87 -12.69
CA ARG A 577 -6.12 10.75 -13.51
C ARG A 577 -5.56 10.83 -14.94
N PRO A 578 -5.05 9.71 -15.49
CA PRO A 578 -4.64 9.66 -16.89
C PRO A 578 -5.85 9.85 -17.80
N GLU A 579 -5.61 10.39 -19.02
CA GLU A 579 -6.68 10.88 -19.90
C GLU A 579 -7.78 9.86 -20.19
N HIS A 580 -7.41 8.59 -20.36
CA HIS A 580 -8.34 7.49 -20.64
C HIS A 580 -9.20 7.05 -19.43
N GLU A 581 -8.91 7.56 -18.23
CA GLU A 581 -9.61 7.23 -16.99
C GLU A 581 -10.35 8.42 -16.37
N LYS A 582 -10.33 9.57 -17.04
CA LYS A 582 -11.04 10.76 -16.60
C LYS A 582 -12.55 10.53 -16.62
N ILE A 583 -13.22 11.06 -15.60
CA ILE A 583 -14.66 10.99 -15.43
C ILE A 583 -15.27 12.28 -15.98
N SER A 584 -16.22 12.18 -16.92
CA SER A 584 -16.93 13.35 -17.47
C SER A 584 -17.76 14.10 -16.42
N GLU A 585 -17.95 15.41 -16.58
CA GLU A 585 -18.80 16.25 -15.70
C GLU A 585 -20.21 15.67 -15.48
N ARG A 586 -20.85 15.16 -16.54
CA ARG A 586 -22.20 14.56 -16.46
C ARG A 586 -22.26 13.39 -15.48
N ASN A 587 -21.20 12.59 -15.42
CA ASN A 587 -21.13 11.46 -14.50
C ASN A 587 -20.90 11.92 -13.06
N ILE A 588 -20.08 12.95 -12.85
CA ILE A 588 -19.83 13.51 -11.52
C ILE A 588 -21.13 14.11 -10.96
N TYR A 589 -21.87 14.86 -11.77
CA TYR A 589 -23.18 15.35 -11.37
C TYR A 589 -24.12 14.20 -10.98
N ALA A 590 -24.18 13.14 -11.77
CA ALA A 590 -24.99 11.96 -11.46
C ALA A 590 -24.52 11.21 -10.20
N TYR A 591 -23.23 11.25 -9.84
CA TYR A 591 -22.74 10.67 -8.59
C TYR A 591 -23.14 11.51 -7.38
N ILE A 592 -23.02 12.84 -7.49
CA ILE A 592 -23.44 13.78 -6.46
C ILE A 592 -24.94 13.63 -6.18
N GLU A 593 -25.77 13.60 -7.22
CA GLU A 593 -27.23 13.50 -7.09
C GLU A 593 -27.69 12.17 -6.44
N ARG A 594 -26.92 11.09 -6.62
CA ARG A 594 -27.21 9.79 -6.02
C ARG A 594 -26.75 9.67 -4.57
N SER A 595 -25.89 10.57 -4.11
CA SER A 595 -25.41 10.53 -2.73
C SER A 595 -26.48 11.05 -1.78
N PRO A 596 -26.85 10.28 -0.74
CA PRO A 596 -27.73 10.77 0.32
C PRO A 596 -27.04 11.75 1.26
N ASP A 597 -25.70 11.73 1.32
CA ASP A 597 -24.91 12.52 2.27
C ASP A 597 -24.46 13.88 1.69
N LEU A 598 -24.78 14.16 0.43
CA LEU A 598 -24.45 15.44 -0.21
C LEU A 598 -25.70 16.32 -0.35
N LEU A 599 -25.61 17.50 0.24
CA LEU A 599 -26.69 18.49 0.26
C LEU A 599 -26.41 19.60 -0.77
N LEU A 600 -27.44 19.99 -1.53
CA LEU A 600 -27.37 21.16 -2.40
C LEU A 600 -27.38 22.42 -1.51
N TRP A 601 -26.30 23.20 -1.57
CA TRP A 601 -26.08 24.35 -0.70
C TRP A 601 -26.24 25.70 -1.43
N ASP A 602 -25.95 25.73 -2.72
CA ASP A 602 -26.22 26.87 -3.61
C ASP A 602 -26.29 26.37 -5.06
N ARG A 603 -26.50 27.26 -6.03
CA ARG A 603 -26.58 26.92 -7.47
C ARG A 603 -25.34 26.15 -7.93
N GLY A 604 -25.50 24.83 -8.09
CA GLY A 604 -24.43 23.92 -8.51
C GLY A 604 -23.38 23.63 -7.43
N THR A 605 -23.61 24.09 -6.19
CA THR A 605 -22.68 23.96 -5.06
C THR A 605 -23.23 22.98 -4.04
N TYR A 606 -22.39 22.05 -3.60
CA TYR A 606 -22.76 20.97 -2.70
C TYR A 606 -21.87 20.97 -1.45
N ILE A 607 -22.40 20.48 -0.34
CA ILE A 607 -21.68 20.29 0.93
C ILE A 607 -22.02 18.91 1.51
N HIS A 608 -21.07 18.31 2.22
CA HIS A 608 -21.32 17.07 2.94
C HIS A 608 -22.17 17.30 4.19
N ARG A 609 -23.11 16.39 4.47
CA ARG A 609 -24.07 16.45 5.59
C ARG A 609 -23.41 16.67 6.94
N ASP A 610 -22.32 15.95 7.22
CA ASP A 610 -21.57 16.06 8.48
C ASP A 610 -20.94 17.43 8.74
N HIS A 611 -20.78 18.26 7.71
CA HIS A 611 -20.26 19.63 7.84
C HIS A 611 -21.38 20.69 7.93
N VAL A 612 -22.64 20.25 8.00
CA VAL A 612 -23.80 21.13 8.12
C VAL A 612 -24.40 21.01 9.51
N SER A 613 -24.32 22.10 10.26
CA SER A 613 -25.05 22.26 11.53
C SER A 613 -26.40 22.92 11.26
N ILE A 614 -27.48 22.14 11.28
CA ILE A 614 -28.84 22.66 11.04
C ILE A 614 -29.33 23.45 12.27
N PRO A 615 -29.68 24.74 12.12
CA PRO A 615 -30.21 25.56 13.20
C PRO A 615 -31.69 25.19 13.47
N PHE A 616 -31.91 24.11 14.24
CA PHE A 616 -33.25 23.55 14.44
C PHE A 616 -34.25 24.55 15.04
N SER A 617 -33.83 25.51 15.87
CA SER A 617 -34.70 26.55 16.42
C SER A 617 -35.32 27.40 15.31
N GLU A 618 -34.50 27.92 14.41
CA GLU A 618 -34.88 28.79 13.30
C GLU A 618 -35.65 28.00 12.24
N ILE A 619 -35.21 26.78 11.93
CA ILE A 619 -35.91 25.90 10.99
C ILE A 619 -37.30 25.56 11.52
N THR A 620 -37.44 25.23 12.81
CA THR A 620 -38.74 24.96 13.41
C THR A 620 -39.65 26.19 13.40
N GLU A 621 -39.11 27.39 13.66
CA GLU A 621 -39.87 28.65 13.55
C GLU A 621 -40.42 28.82 12.11
N ILE A 622 -39.57 28.61 11.11
CA ILE A 622 -39.93 28.71 9.69
C ILE A 622 -40.97 27.64 9.31
N GLU A 623 -40.80 26.40 9.77
CA GLU A 623 -41.77 25.33 9.52
C GLU A 623 -43.16 25.64 10.09
N HIS A 624 -43.24 26.22 11.29
CA HIS A 624 -44.52 26.64 11.86
C HIS A 624 -45.18 27.75 11.03
N ASP A 625 -44.41 28.72 10.52
CA ASP A 625 -44.93 29.75 9.60
C ASP A 625 -45.40 29.13 8.28
N ILE A 626 -44.64 28.20 7.70
CA ILE A 626 -45.01 27.45 6.48
C ILE A 626 -46.32 26.70 6.70
N ILE A 627 -46.45 25.94 7.80
CA ILE A 627 -47.66 25.15 8.12
C ILE A 627 -48.86 26.08 8.32
N SER A 628 -48.67 27.21 9.00
CA SER A 628 -49.70 28.22 9.23
C SER A 628 -50.22 28.80 7.91
N ARG A 629 -49.31 29.22 7.01
CA ARG A 629 -49.64 29.75 5.68
C ARG A 629 -50.32 28.71 4.78
N LEU A 630 -49.93 27.44 4.88
CA LEU A 630 -50.58 26.33 4.17
C LEU A 630 -51.96 25.96 4.76
N GLY A 631 -52.47 26.67 5.77
CA GLY A 631 -53.75 26.40 6.42
C GLY A 631 -55.02 26.80 5.65
N GLY A 632 -54.91 27.44 4.48
CA GLY A 632 -56.05 27.88 3.64
C GLY A 632 -56.09 27.21 2.26
N ASP A 633 -56.72 27.86 1.26
CA ASP A 633 -56.80 27.43 -0.16
C ASP A 633 -55.45 27.52 -0.92
N ILE A 634 -54.32 27.58 -0.20
CA ILE A 634 -52.99 27.68 -0.77
C ILE A 634 -52.47 26.27 -1.09
N PRO A 635 -52.21 25.93 -2.36
CA PRO A 635 -51.84 24.57 -2.74
C PRO A 635 -50.41 24.19 -2.30
N TYR A 636 -49.49 25.15 -2.32
CA TYR A 636 -48.07 25.00 -1.96
C TYR A 636 -47.44 26.38 -1.73
N LEU A 637 -46.25 26.41 -1.12
CA LEU A 637 -45.41 27.60 -0.97
C LEU A 637 -44.07 27.39 -1.67
N SER A 638 -43.47 28.47 -2.15
CA SER A 638 -42.11 28.47 -2.70
C SER A 638 -41.10 28.89 -1.63
N VAL A 639 -40.05 28.09 -1.43
CA VAL A 639 -38.95 28.36 -0.50
C VAL A 639 -38.17 29.61 -0.90
N SER A 640 -38.16 29.98 -2.18
CA SER A 640 -37.50 31.22 -2.63
C SER A 640 -38.02 32.47 -1.91
N GLY A 641 -39.34 32.62 -1.77
CA GLY A 641 -39.92 33.76 -1.05
C GLY A 641 -39.77 33.63 0.45
N ILE A 642 -39.84 32.40 1.00
CA ILE A 642 -39.60 32.15 2.42
C ILE A 642 -38.16 32.53 2.79
N PHE A 643 -37.18 32.18 1.96
CA PHE A 643 -35.80 32.55 2.16
C PHE A 643 -35.63 34.08 2.21
N GLU A 644 -36.24 34.83 1.29
CA GLU A 644 -36.17 36.30 1.32
C GLU A 644 -36.81 36.91 2.58
N LEU A 645 -37.89 36.31 3.10
CA LEU A 645 -38.51 36.75 4.37
C LEU A 645 -37.59 36.56 5.58
N TYR A 646 -36.83 35.46 5.62
CA TYR A 646 -35.98 35.08 6.75
C TYR A 646 -34.47 35.30 6.50
N LYS A 647 -34.11 35.94 5.38
CA LYS A 647 -32.74 36.06 4.85
C LYS A 647 -31.70 36.49 5.89
N ASN A 648 -32.00 37.56 6.63
CA ASN A 648 -31.08 38.10 7.62
C ASN A 648 -30.83 37.16 8.81
N LYS A 649 -31.80 36.31 9.17
CA LYS A 649 -31.63 35.27 10.20
C LYS A 649 -30.83 34.10 9.63
N LEU A 650 -31.23 33.61 8.46
CA LEU A 650 -30.62 32.46 7.78
C LEU A 650 -29.14 32.66 7.44
N LEU A 651 -28.78 33.87 6.96
CA LEU A 651 -27.38 34.21 6.68
C LEU A 651 -26.49 34.21 7.92
N LYS A 652 -27.04 34.53 9.11
CA LYS A 652 -26.27 34.47 10.38
C LYS A 652 -25.99 33.03 10.80
N GLU A 653 -26.90 32.12 10.48
CA GLU A 653 -26.78 30.68 10.75
C GLU A 653 -26.10 29.91 9.60
N ASN A 654 -25.34 30.59 8.73
CA ASN A 654 -24.63 30.00 7.59
C ASN A 654 -25.51 29.23 6.58
N ILE A 655 -26.77 29.64 6.40
CA ILE A 655 -27.66 29.16 5.33
C ILE A 655 -27.68 30.22 4.22
N PRO A 656 -26.83 30.09 3.17
CA PRO A 656 -26.56 31.18 2.23
C PRO A 656 -27.65 31.37 1.15
N SER A 657 -28.46 30.34 0.89
CA SER A 657 -29.35 30.30 -0.26
C SER A 657 -30.69 29.63 0.04
N GLU A 658 -31.65 29.86 -0.86
CA GLU A 658 -32.93 29.14 -0.91
C GLU A 658 -32.76 27.62 -1.07
N SER A 659 -31.72 27.17 -1.78
CA SER A 659 -31.39 25.74 -1.92
C SER A 659 -30.88 25.14 -0.61
N ALA A 660 -30.03 25.86 0.14
CA ALA A 660 -29.60 25.45 1.46
C ALA A 660 -30.78 25.38 2.43
N LEU A 661 -31.67 26.38 2.44
CA LEU A 661 -32.87 26.35 3.27
C LEU A 661 -33.76 25.16 2.93
N TYR A 662 -33.97 24.88 1.64
CA TYR A 662 -34.74 23.71 1.19
C TYR A 662 -34.11 22.39 1.67
N SER A 663 -32.78 22.26 1.57
CA SER A 663 -32.05 21.11 2.09
C SER A 663 -32.23 20.96 3.61
N CYS A 664 -32.10 22.04 4.39
CA CYS A 664 -32.32 22.04 5.84
C CYS A 664 -33.75 21.64 6.23
N LEU A 665 -34.77 22.15 5.53
CA LEU A 665 -36.18 21.78 5.72
C LEU A 665 -36.47 20.31 5.39
N ARG A 666 -35.74 19.74 4.41
CA ARG A 666 -35.87 18.33 4.08
C ARG A 666 -35.22 17.45 5.13
N GLU A 667 -34.06 17.87 5.63
CA GLU A 667 -33.30 17.17 6.67
C GLU A 667 -33.98 17.21 8.06
N SER A 668 -34.71 18.28 8.39
CA SER A 668 -35.51 18.35 9.63
C SER A 668 -36.66 17.33 9.65
N ASN A 669 -37.07 16.84 8.48
CA ASN A 669 -38.02 15.74 8.30
C ASN A 669 -39.35 15.91 9.05
N ASN A 670 -39.93 17.11 9.00
CA ASN A 670 -41.20 17.41 9.64
C ASN A 670 -42.38 16.64 8.99
N PRO A 671 -43.15 15.83 9.74
CA PRO A 671 -44.19 14.97 9.19
C PRO A 671 -45.40 15.72 8.60
N ALA A 672 -45.59 17.00 8.95
CA ALA A 672 -46.68 17.82 8.42
C ALA A 672 -46.40 18.33 7.00
N LEU A 673 -45.14 18.32 6.56
CA LEU A 673 -44.69 18.91 5.31
C LEU A 673 -44.22 17.83 4.31
N ARG A 674 -44.31 18.16 3.03
CA ARG A 674 -43.85 17.34 1.91
C ARG A 674 -43.14 18.23 0.90
N TYR A 675 -42.09 17.68 0.30
CA TYR A 675 -41.16 18.36 -0.62
C TYR A 675 -41.23 17.72 -2.01
N PRO A 676 -42.20 18.10 -2.88
CA PRO A 676 -42.43 17.44 -4.17
C PRO A 676 -41.33 17.70 -5.20
N ASP A 677 -40.93 18.96 -5.36
CA ASP A 677 -39.93 19.43 -6.31
C ASP A 677 -39.34 20.73 -5.77
N TYR A 678 -38.02 20.95 -5.91
CA TYR A 678 -37.44 22.26 -5.60
C TYR A 678 -38.03 23.32 -6.55
N PRO A 679 -38.44 24.51 -6.07
CA PRO A 679 -38.32 25.05 -4.70
C PRO A 679 -39.61 24.96 -3.87
N ASN A 680 -40.52 24.01 -4.11
CA ASN A 680 -41.87 24.00 -3.54
C ASN A 680 -42.02 23.13 -2.28
N VAL A 681 -42.88 23.57 -1.35
CA VAL A 681 -43.25 22.87 -0.10
C VAL A 681 -44.78 22.79 0.01
N MET A 682 -45.28 21.65 0.45
CA MET A 682 -46.71 21.34 0.56
C MET A 682 -47.05 20.69 1.90
N ARG A 683 -48.35 20.66 2.26
CA ARG A 683 -48.81 19.81 3.37
C ARG A 683 -48.82 18.34 2.97
N SER A 684 -48.43 17.48 3.91
CA SER A 684 -48.36 16.03 3.72
C SER A 684 -49.73 15.40 3.37
N GLY A 685 -50.84 15.98 3.87
CA GLY A 685 -52.20 15.51 3.58
C GLY A 685 -52.72 15.76 2.16
N ASN A 686 -52.05 16.58 1.34
CA ASN A 686 -52.47 16.86 -0.03
C ASN A 686 -52.02 15.71 -0.96
N VAL A 687 -52.95 14.80 -1.28
CA VAL A 687 -52.70 13.64 -2.16
C VAL A 687 -52.84 14.07 -3.64
N GLY A 688 -51.72 14.17 -4.36
CA GLY A 688 -51.69 14.52 -5.78
C GLY A 688 -50.33 15.04 -6.26
N GLN A 689 -50.18 15.23 -7.57
CA GLN A 689 -49.07 16.02 -8.13
C GLN A 689 -49.32 17.52 -7.93
N ARG A 690 -48.25 18.29 -7.69
CA ARG A 690 -48.31 19.75 -7.58
C ARG A 690 -48.83 20.35 -8.89
N LEU A 691 -49.81 21.25 -8.81
CA LEU A 691 -50.24 22.05 -9.96
C LEU A 691 -49.13 23.07 -10.31
N PRO A 692 -48.77 23.23 -11.60
CA PRO A 692 -47.88 24.30 -12.04
C PRO A 692 -48.42 25.68 -11.65
N LEU A 693 -47.53 26.62 -11.30
CA LEU A 693 -47.90 27.98 -10.88
C LEU A 693 -48.82 28.70 -11.88
N PRO A 694 -48.61 28.60 -13.21
CA PRO A 694 -49.54 29.19 -14.17
C PRO A 694 -50.99 28.73 -13.98
N LEU A 695 -51.25 27.44 -13.74
CA LEU A 695 -52.62 26.95 -13.54
C LEU A 695 -53.23 27.42 -12.21
N VAL A 696 -52.40 27.60 -11.19
CA VAL A 696 -52.84 28.18 -9.91
C VAL A 696 -53.22 29.65 -10.09
N LEU A 697 -52.45 30.40 -10.87
CA LEU A 697 -52.76 31.80 -11.20
C LEU A 697 -54.01 31.94 -12.07
N GLU A 698 -54.16 31.06 -13.07
CA GLU A 698 -55.36 30.99 -13.91
C GLU A 698 -56.62 30.78 -13.07
N LYS A 699 -56.59 29.77 -12.18
CA LYS A 699 -57.69 29.48 -11.26
C LYS A 699 -58.02 30.68 -10.37
N PHE A 700 -56.99 31.32 -9.80
CA PHE A 700 -57.18 32.53 -8.99
C PHE A 700 -57.89 33.64 -9.77
N VAL A 701 -57.46 33.93 -11.00
CA VAL A 701 -58.09 34.98 -11.82
C VAL A 701 -59.51 34.60 -12.27
N LEU A 702 -59.76 33.31 -12.54
CA LEU A 702 -61.10 32.81 -12.88
C LEU A 702 -62.10 32.98 -11.71
N GLU A 703 -61.64 32.75 -10.48
CA GLU A 703 -62.46 32.87 -9.26
C GLU A 703 -62.78 34.32 -8.87
N GLN A 704 -62.01 35.31 -9.36
CA GLN A 704 -62.33 36.72 -9.16
C GLN A 704 -63.42 37.16 -10.13
N GLU A 705 -64.47 37.84 -9.66
CA GLU A 705 -65.50 38.39 -10.54
C GLU A 705 -64.97 39.61 -11.33
N GLY A 706 -64.68 39.41 -12.64
CA GLY A 706 -64.35 40.48 -13.58
C GLY A 706 -62.86 40.81 -13.70
N VAL A 707 -62.54 42.09 -13.92
CA VAL A 707 -61.16 42.54 -14.20
C VAL A 707 -60.32 42.56 -12.92
N VAL A 708 -59.20 41.84 -12.93
CA VAL A 708 -58.26 41.70 -11.82
C VAL A 708 -57.04 42.59 -12.05
N LYS A 709 -56.65 43.36 -11.02
CA LYS A 709 -55.46 44.22 -11.08
C LYS A 709 -54.18 43.41 -10.85
N LEU A 710 -53.07 43.84 -11.46
CA LEU A 710 -51.73 43.26 -11.27
C LEU A 710 -51.34 43.21 -9.80
N GLU A 711 -51.69 44.23 -9.02
CA GLU A 711 -51.43 44.27 -7.58
C GLU A 711 -52.11 43.12 -6.83
N GLN A 712 -53.32 42.72 -7.24
CA GLN A 712 -54.04 41.60 -6.64
C GLN A 712 -53.38 40.26 -7.00
N ILE A 713 -53.00 40.07 -8.27
CA ILE A 713 -52.32 38.85 -8.73
C ILE A 713 -50.93 38.75 -8.09
N ARG A 714 -50.19 39.86 -8.02
CA ARG A 714 -48.89 39.96 -7.34
C ARG A 714 -49.02 39.61 -5.87
N LYS A 715 -50.01 40.17 -5.17
CA LYS A 715 -50.27 39.87 -3.76
C LYS A 715 -50.51 38.38 -3.56
N TYR A 716 -51.28 37.75 -4.43
CA TYR A 716 -51.50 36.31 -4.38
C TYR A 716 -50.19 35.53 -4.67
N ALA A 717 -49.50 35.80 -5.77
CA ALA A 717 -48.32 35.04 -6.18
C ALA A 717 -47.09 35.24 -5.28
N VAL A 718 -46.77 36.49 -4.93
CA VAL A 718 -45.52 36.84 -4.22
C VAL A 718 -45.74 36.79 -2.72
N GLU A 719 -46.84 37.34 -2.20
CA GLU A 719 -47.05 37.43 -0.75
C GLU A 719 -47.69 36.16 -0.18
N GLN A 720 -48.65 35.54 -0.89
CA GLN A 720 -49.31 34.32 -0.40
C GLN A 720 -48.59 33.04 -0.82
N LEU A 721 -48.20 32.89 -2.09
CA LEU A 721 -47.48 31.69 -2.56
C LEU A 721 -45.95 31.76 -2.36
N CYS A 722 -45.43 32.89 -1.88
CA CYS A 722 -43.99 33.10 -1.65
C CYS A 722 -43.13 32.85 -2.90
N THR A 723 -43.61 33.25 -4.07
CA THR A 723 -42.84 33.12 -5.33
C THR A 723 -41.89 34.30 -5.51
N ASN A 724 -40.76 34.07 -6.19
CA ASN A 724 -39.83 35.14 -6.51
C ASN A 724 -40.47 36.14 -7.48
N GLU A 725 -40.51 37.43 -7.12
CA GLU A 725 -41.21 38.47 -7.89
C GLU A 725 -40.65 38.63 -9.32
N ALA A 726 -39.34 38.57 -9.50
CA ALA A 726 -38.71 38.70 -10.81
C ALA A 726 -39.08 37.51 -11.73
N VAL A 727 -39.05 36.28 -11.19
CA VAL A 727 -39.43 35.07 -11.94
C VAL A 727 -40.92 35.07 -12.25
N PHE A 728 -41.76 35.50 -11.30
CA PHE A 728 -43.19 35.66 -11.50
C PHE A 728 -43.51 36.60 -12.66
N MET A 729 -42.91 37.79 -12.68
CA MET A 729 -43.15 38.82 -13.70
C MET A 729 -42.62 38.41 -15.08
N ALA A 730 -41.43 37.80 -15.13
CA ALA A 730 -40.78 37.46 -16.40
C ALA A 730 -41.35 36.19 -17.04
N ASN A 731 -41.63 35.16 -16.24
CA ASN A 731 -41.88 33.80 -16.75
C ASN A 731 -43.28 33.28 -16.47
N HIS A 732 -43.88 33.59 -15.33
CA HIS A 732 -45.13 32.93 -14.93
C HIS A 732 -46.37 33.68 -15.41
N LEU A 733 -46.49 34.97 -15.11
CA LEU A 733 -47.67 35.76 -15.50
C LEU A 733 -47.85 35.85 -17.03
N PRO A 734 -46.82 36.11 -17.86
CA PRO A 734 -47.00 36.21 -19.31
C PRO A 734 -47.40 34.90 -19.98
N ASN A 735 -46.97 33.77 -19.41
CA ASN A 735 -47.23 32.43 -19.94
C ASN A 735 -48.41 31.75 -19.25
N THR A 736 -49.21 32.48 -18.48
CA THR A 736 -50.38 31.90 -17.83
C THR A 736 -51.51 31.73 -18.86
N PRO A 737 -51.99 30.49 -19.09
CA PRO A 737 -53.03 30.24 -20.07
C PRO A 737 -54.33 30.96 -19.69
N ASN A 738 -55.15 31.26 -20.69
CA ASN A 738 -56.53 31.77 -20.54
C ASN A 738 -56.69 33.13 -19.83
N ILE A 739 -55.60 33.78 -19.42
CA ILE A 739 -55.59 35.14 -18.89
C ILE A 739 -55.25 36.14 -19.99
N LEU A 740 -56.10 37.15 -20.18
CA LEU A 740 -55.92 38.22 -21.18
C LEU A 740 -55.65 39.57 -20.53
N ARG A 741 -54.88 40.43 -21.19
CA ARG A 741 -54.61 41.80 -20.71
C ARG A 741 -55.68 42.76 -21.21
N VAL A 742 -56.38 43.42 -20.29
CA VAL A 742 -57.40 44.43 -20.60
C VAL A 742 -56.77 45.80 -20.75
N SER A 743 -55.84 46.16 -19.88
CA SER A 743 -55.15 47.45 -19.91
C SER A 743 -53.76 47.33 -19.25
N ARG A 744 -53.12 48.45 -18.91
CA ARG A 744 -51.84 48.42 -18.19
C ARG A 744 -52.08 47.95 -16.76
N GLY A 745 -51.67 46.72 -16.47
CA GLY A 745 -51.81 46.14 -15.13
C GLY A 745 -53.20 45.60 -14.81
N GLU A 746 -54.03 45.34 -15.81
CA GLU A 746 -55.37 44.77 -15.64
C GLU A 746 -55.54 43.53 -16.51
N TYR A 747 -56.08 42.47 -15.92
CA TYR A 747 -56.19 41.14 -16.50
C TYR A 747 -57.61 40.59 -16.33
N ILE A 748 -58.03 39.69 -17.22
CA ILE A 748 -59.34 39.03 -17.15
C ILE A 748 -59.23 37.60 -17.68
N HIS A 749 -60.07 36.71 -17.18
CA HIS A 749 -60.13 35.34 -17.69
C HIS A 749 -60.98 35.26 -18.98
N ILE A 750 -60.56 34.46 -19.97
CA ILE A 750 -61.27 34.32 -21.26
C ILE A 750 -62.74 33.89 -21.11
N GLN A 751 -63.05 32.99 -20.16
CA GLN A 751 -64.41 32.52 -19.90
C GLN A 751 -65.36 33.64 -19.46
N GLN A 752 -64.84 34.67 -18.77
CA GLN A 752 -65.64 35.79 -18.29
C GLN A 752 -66.01 36.77 -19.41
N ILE A 753 -65.25 36.76 -20.52
CA ILE A 753 -65.59 37.54 -21.72
C ILE A 753 -66.67 36.82 -22.54
N GLY A 754 -66.67 35.48 -22.55
CA GLY A 754 -67.67 34.67 -23.26
C GLY A 754 -67.63 34.83 -24.80
N LEU A 755 -66.48 35.23 -25.36
CA LEU A 755 -66.32 35.47 -26.79
C LEU A 755 -66.00 34.18 -27.55
N GLN A 756 -66.78 33.89 -28.60
CA GLN A 756 -66.51 32.79 -29.54
C GLN A 756 -65.66 33.26 -30.71
N LYS A 757 -64.73 32.42 -31.18
CA LYS A 757 -63.77 32.73 -32.26
C LYS A 757 -64.47 33.26 -33.53
N ASP A 758 -65.60 32.67 -33.92
CA ASP A 758 -66.35 33.04 -35.15
C ASP A 758 -66.88 34.48 -35.14
N LYS A 759 -67.13 35.05 -33.94
CA LYS A 759 -67.61 36.44 -33.84
C LYS A 759 -66.52 37.46 -34.19
N LEU A 760 -65.26 37.05 -34.28
CA LEU A 760 -64.13 37.90 -34.64
C LEU A 760 -63.91 38.02 -36.15
N ASN A 761 -64.59 37.22 -36.98
CA ASN A 761 -64.33 37.13 -38.43
C ASN A 761 -64.30 38.51 -39.11
N SER A 762 -65.26 39.39 -38.82
CA SER A 762 -65.31 40.74 -39.41
C SER A 762 -64.11 41.63 -39.03
N ILE A 763 -63.54 41.42 -37.84
CA ILE A 763 -62.34 42.14 -37.38
C ILE A 763 -61.09 41.54 -38.05
N ILE A 764 -61.01 40.22 -38.15
CA ILE A 764 -59.88 39.50 -38.72
C ILE A 764 -59.80 39.68 -40.25
N GLU A 765 -60.93 39.69 -40.96
CA GLU A 765 -60.98 40.03 -42.39
C GLU A 765 -60.44 41.45 -42.66
N HIS A 766 -60.79 42.40 -41.79
CA HIS A 766 -60.29 43.77 -41.89
C HIS A 766 -58.79 43.83 -41.56
N LEU A 767 -58.33 43.14 -40.53
CA LEU A 767 -56.90 43.01 -40.21
C LEU A 767 -56.11 42.43 -41.39
N THR A 768 -56.62 41.37 -42.01
CA THR A 768 -56.01 40.73 -43.19
C THR A 768 -55.94 41.70 -44.37
N THR A 769 -57.00 42.47 -44.58
CA THR A 769 -57.04 43.52 -45.62
C THR A 769 -56.00 44.60 -45.36
N LEU A 770 -55.88 45.09 -44.11
CA LEU A 770 -54.88 46.09 -43.74
C LEU A 770 -53.44 45.57 -43.94
N LEU A 771 -53.18 44.32 -43.54
CA LEU A 771 -51.87 43.67 -43.70
C LEU A 771 -51.55 43.31 -45.17
N SER A 772 -52.54 43.25 -46.07
CA SER A 772 -52.26 43.09 -47.50
C SER A 772 -51.56 44.32 -48.11
N SER A 773 -51.75 45.49 -47.50
CA SER A 773 -51.20 46.78 -47.95
C SER A 773 -50.01 47.27 -47.12
N SER A 774 -49.61 46.54 -46.06
CA SER A 774 -48.59 47.00 -45.12
C SER A 774 -47.91 45.82 -44.41
N SER A 775 -46.61 45.90 -44.17
CA SER A 775 -45.84 44.81 -43.52
C SER A 775 -46.28 44.52 -42.09
N HIS A 776 -46.89 45.49 -41.43
CA HIS A 776 -47.39 45.41 -40.07
C HIS A 776 -48.48 46.45 -39.84
N ILE A 777 -49.23 46.31 -38.75
CA ILE A 777 -50.24 47.30 -38.35
C ILE A 777 -50.27 47.44 -36.82
N SER A 778 -50.62 48.61 -36.32
CA SER A 778 -50.93 48.80 -34.90
C SER A 778 -52.35 48.32 -34.60
N VAL A 779 -52.52 47.51 -33.55
CA VAL A 779 -53.83 47.10 -33.03
C VAL A 779 -54.69 48.30 -32.61
N ILE A 780 -54.07 49.46 -32.35
CA ILE A 780 -54.77 50.70 -32.03
C ILE A 780 -55.59 51.18 -33.24
N ARG A 781 -55.04 51.09 -34.46
CA ARG A 781 -55.80 51.39 -35.69
C ARG A 781 -56.89 50.36 -35.92
N LEU A 782 -56.56 49.08 -35.82
CA LEU A 782 -57.56 48.00 -35.96
C LEU A 782 -58.76 48.21 -35.02
N PHE A 783 -58.49 48.54 -33.75
CA PHE A 783 -59.51 48.84 -32.77
C PHE A 783 -60.31 50.11 -33.10
N SER A 784 -59.66 51.14 -33.64
CA SER A 784 -60.32 52.39 -34.04
C SER A 784 -61.24 52.18 -35.25
N ASP A 785 -60.76 51.49 -36.28
CA ASP A 785 -61.49 51.19 -37.52
C ASP A 785 -62.75 50.35 -37.25
N LYS A 786 -62.64 49.38 -36.33
CA LYS A 786 -63.74 48.47 -35.95
C LYS A 786 -64.34 48.78 -34.58
N LYS A 787 -64.25 50.03 -34.10
CA LYS A 787 -64.63 50.43 -32.74
C LYS A 787 -66.06 50.04 -32.35
N ILE A 788 -67.02 50.14 -33.27
CA ILE A 788 -68.42 49.74 -33.03
C ILE A 788 -68.51 48.23 -32.83
N THR A 789 -67.93 47.45 -33.74
CA THR A 789 -67.88 45.98 -33.66
C THR A 789 -67.18 45.52 -32.38
N CYS A 790 -66.04 46.11 -32.04
CA CYS A 790 -65.32 45.84 -30.79
C CYS A 790 -66.22 46.06 -29.57
N LYS A 791 -66.92 47.19 -29.49
CA LYS A 791 -67.85 47.48 -28.38
C LYS A 791 -69.01 46.48 -28.29
N LEU A 792 -69.60 46.09 -29.42
CA LEU A 792 -70.68 45.10 -29.46
C LEU A 792 -70.23 43.71 -28.99
N LEU A 793 -68.96 43.38 -29.19
CA LEU A 793 -68.33 42.14 -28.73
C LEU A 793 -67.77 42.23 -27.30
N GLY A 794 -67.99 43.34 -26.58
CA GLY A 794 -67.45 43.55 -25.24
C GLY A 794 -65.95 43.85 -25.19
N ILE A 795 -65.32 44.12 -26.33
CA ILE A 795 -63.90 44.49 -26.42
C ILE A 795 -63.75 45.97 -26.13
N VAL A 796 -63.35 46.29 -24.89
CA VAL A 796 -63.32 47.66 -24.35
C VAL A 796 -62.02 48.43 -24.63
N SER A 797 -60.95 47.76 -25.07
CA SER A 797 -59.64 48.41 -25.31
C SER A 797 -58.86 47.76 -26.47
N PRO A 798 -57.90 48.50 -27.07
CA PRO A 798 -56.96 47.92 -28.04
C PRO A 798 -56.07 46.81 -27.47
N MET A 799 -55.74 46.88 -26.17
CA MET A 799 -54.93 45.87 -25.47
C MET A 799 -55.70 44.56 -25.29
N LEU A 800 -57.00 44.65 -25.02
CA LEU A 800 -57.88 43.49 -24.95
C LEU A 800 -58.03 42.87 -26.34
N LEU A 801 -58.25 43.69 -27.37
CA LEU A 801 -58.29 43.20 -28.75
C LEU A 801 -56.99 42.47 -29.13
N TYR A 802 -55.84 43.06 -28.78
CA TYR A 802 -54.53 42.43 -28.99
C TYR A 802 -54.41 41.08 -28.33
N SER A 803 -54.78 41.00 -27.04
CA SER A 803 -54.69 39.77 -26.25
C SER A 803 -55.64 38.69 -26.80
N ILE A 804 -56.83 39.07 -27.28
CA ILE A 804 -57.80 38.16 -27.90
C ILE A 804 -57.26 37.61 -29.23
N ILE A 805 -56.65 38.45 -30.07
CA ILE A 805 -56.03 38.00 -31.32
C ILE A 805 -54.86 37.06 -31.00
N GLN A 806 -54.04 37.42 -30.01
CA GLN A 806 -52.95 36.58 -29.52
C GLN A 806 -53.43 35.23 -28.99
N PHE A 807 -54.62 35.17 -28.40
CA PHE A 807 -55.19 33.93 -27.89
C PHE A 807 -55.74 33.02 -29.01
N PHE A 808 -56.50 33.55 -29.96
CA PHE A 808 -57.19 32.75 -30.97
C PHE A 808 -56.45 32.55 -32.30
N TYR A 809 -55.48 33.42 -32.61
CA TYR A 809 -54.85 33.54 -33.93
C TYR A 809 -53.31 33.69 -33.87
N SER A 810 -52.66 33.19 -32.80
CA SER A 810 -51.19 33.22 -32.65
C SER A 810 -50.42 32.45 -33.72
N GLU A 811 -51.05 31.48 -34.40
CA GLU A 811 -50.43 30.76 -35.51
C GLU A 811 -50.43 31.57 -36.82
N GLU A 812 -51.45 32.41 -37.01
CA GLU A 812 -51.68 33.18 -38.24
C GLU A 812 -50.97 34.54 -38.21
N TYR A 813 -50.77 35.10 -37.01
CA TYR A 813 -50.17 36.43 -36.82
C TYR A 813 -49.00 36.40 -35.84
N ASP A 814 -47.98 37.21 -36.10
CA ASP A 814 -46.91 37.51 -35.15
C ASP A 814 -47.31 38.71 -34.25
N LEU A 815 -47.39 38.42 -32.95
CA LEU A 815 -47.75 39.35 -31.87
C LEU A 815 -46.65 39.41 -30.79
N SER A 816 -45.37 39.42 -31.19
CA SER A 816 -44.23 39.46 -30.25
C SER A 816 -44.03 40.79 -29.51
N GLY A 817 -44.80 41.83 -29.82
CA GLY A 817 -44.60 43.17 -29.24
C GLY A 817 -45.79 44.11 -29.42
N TYR A 818 -46.55 44.34 -28.35
CA TYR A 818 -47.66 45.30 -28.34
C TYR A 818 -47.17 46.73 -28.68
N PRO A 819 -47.87 47.51 -29.52
CA PRO A 819 -49.18 47.26 -30.13
C PRO A 819 -49.16 46.61 -31.52
N ARG A 820 -48.03 46.04 -31.97
CA ARG A 820 -47.81 45.62 -33.37
C ARG A 820 -48.35 44.23 -33.68
N ILE A 821 -48.96 44.09 -34.86
CA ILE A 821 -49.44 42.83 -35.45
C ILE A 821 -48.81 42.65 -36.85
N ARG A 822 -48.35 41.43 -37.16
CA ARG A 822 -47.76 41.02 -38.45
C ARG A 822 -48.34 39.69 -38.92
N LEU A 823 -48.16 39.33 -40.19
CA LEU A 823 -48.42 37.96 -40.67
C LEU A 823 -47.31 37.02 -40.18
N SER A 824 -47.71 35.84 -39.71
CA SER A 824 -46.78 34.78 -39.29
C SER A 824 -45.99 34.24 -40.50
N GLY A 825 -44.67 34.05 -40.36
CA GLY A 825 -43.79 33.54 -41.42
C GLY A 825 -42.94 34.59 -42.16
N VAL A 826 -43.11 35.89 -41.89
CA VAL A 826 -42.16 36.93 -42.34
C VAL A 826 -40.96 36.93 -41.38
N THR A 827 -39.89 36.23 -41.74
CA THR A 827 -38.66 36.13 -40.93
C THR A 827 -38.08 37.51 -40.61
N ALA A 828 -38.09 37.89 -39.33
CA ALA A 828 -37.21 38.93 -38.83
C ALA A 828 -35.79 38.37 -38.81
N GLU A 829 -34.93 38.83 -39.71
CA GLU A 829 -33.49 38.72 -39.53
C GLU A 829 -33.15 39.43 -38.21
N SER A 830 -32.58 38.69 -37.26
CA SER A 830 -32.29 39.05 -35.86
C SER A 830 -33.44 38.85 -34.85
N GLY A 831 -33.30 37.83 -34.01
CA GLY A 831 -34.26 37.39 -32.98
C GLY A 831 -34.39 38.31 -31.75
N ARG A 832 -34.55 39.62 -31.95
CA ARG A 832 -35.03 40.53 -30.90
C ARG A 832 -36.22 41.31 -31.43
N ALA A 833 -37.27 41.46 -30.62
CA ALA A 833 -38.43 42.25 -30.96
C ALA A 833 -37.99 43.69 -31.33
N THR A 834 -37.96 44.01 -32.63
CA THR A 834 -37.59 45.35 -33.11
C THR A 834 -38.65 46.33 -32.62
N GLY A 835 -38.25 47.38 -31.90
CA GLY A 835 -39.17 48.42 -31.44
C GLY A 835 -39.70 49.24 -32.62
N VAL A 836 -40.78 49.98 -32.42
CA VAL A 836 -41.32 50.85 -33.48
C VAL A 836 -40.30 51.92 -33.92
N ALA A 837 -39.43 52.35 -33.01
CA ALA A 837 -38.28 53.22 -33.32
C ALA A 837 -37.31 52.58 -34.33
N THR A 838 -37.03 51.28 -34.20
CA THR A 838 -36.18 50.54 -35.14
C THR A 838 -36.81 50.47 -36.53
N GLU A 839 -38.15 50.36 -36.61
CA GLU A 839 -38.88 50.35 -37.89
C GLU A 839 -38.90 51.74 -38.55
N VAL A 840 -38.99 52.83 -37.77
CA VAL A 840 -38.79 54.19 -38.31
C VAL A 840 -37.38 54.37 -38.85
N ILE A 841 -36.37 53.91 -38.10
CA ILE A 841 -34.97 53.96 -38.57
C ILE A 841 -34.83 53.15 -39.86
N LYS A 842 -35.39 51.93 -39.90
CA LYS A 842 -35.38 51.09 -41.10
C LYS A 842 -36.08 51.76 -42.29
N TYR A 843 -37.25 52.35 -42.09
CA TYR A 843 -37.98 53.07 -43.14
C TYR A 843 -37.18 54.26 -43.68
N ILE A 844 -36.50 55.02 -42.80
CA ILE A 844 -35.62 56.13 -43.22
C ILE A 844 -34.41 55.60 -43.99
N LEU A 845 -33.78 54.51 -43.53
CA LEU A 845 -32.64 53.89 -44.21
C LEU A 845 -33.01 53.31 -45.58
N ASP A 846 -34.20 52.70 -45.70
CA ASP A 846 -34.67 52.04 -46.92
C ASP A 846 -35.13 53.05 -47.99
N LYS A 847 -35.56 54.26 -47.60
CA LYS A 847 -36.15 55.23 -48.54
C LYS A 847 -35.12 55.98 -49.41
N VAL A 848 -33.82 55.94 -49.10
CA VAL A 848 -32.69 56.53 -49.88
C VAL A 848 -32.78 58.06 -50.15
N GLU A 849 -33.91 58.71 -49.83
CA GLU A 849 -34.16 60.15 -49.98
C GLU A 849 -34.52 60.81 -48.62
N PRO A 850 -34.34 62.14 -48.46
CA PRO A 850 -34.69 62.84 -47.23
C PRO A 850 -36.17 62.71 -46.88
N CYS A 851 -36.48 62.17 -45.69
CA CYS A 851 -37.85 62.06 -45.20
C CYS A 851 -38.27 63.32 -44.45
N SER A 852 -39.46 63.84 -44.76
CA SER A 852 -40.06 64.91 -43.95
C SER A 852 -40.80 64.33 -42.73
N PHE A 853 -40.96 65.14 -41.67
CA PHE A 853 -41.79 64.77 -40.52
C PHE A 853 -43.22 64.41 -40.92
N PHE A 854 -43.81 65.16 -41.88
CA PHE A 854 -45.18 64.91 -42.35
C PHE A 854 -45.32 63.56 -43.05
N GLU A 855 -44.30 63.12 -43.80
CA GLU A 855 -44.31 61.80 -44.43
C GLU A 855 -44.20 60.67 -43.41
N LEU A 856 -43.31 60.82 -42.42
CA LEU A 856 -43.20 59.84 -41.32
C LEU A 856 -44.48 59.81 -40.48
N TYR A 857 -45.12 60.96 -40.27
CA TYR A 857 -46.40 61.06 -39.60
C TYR A 857 -47.51 60.36 -40.38
N HIS A 858 -47.69 60.68 -41.66
CA HIS A 858 -48.69 60.02 -42.49
C HIS A 858 -48.47 58.51 -42.51
N HIS A 859 -47.22 58.05 -42.70
CA HIS A 859 -46.96 56.62 -42.76
C HIS A 859 -47.15 55.91 -41.41
N PHE A 860 -46.57 56.40 -40.32
CA PHE A 860 -46.61 55.66 -39.04
C PHE A 860 -47.86 55.95 -38.19
N VAL A 861 -48.40 57.16 -38.26
CA VAL A 861 -49.57 57.56 -37.45
C VAL A 861 -50.86 57.29 -38.22
N ASP A 862 -51.00 57.81 -39.44
CA ASP A 862 -52.25 57.70 -40.19
C ASP A 862 -52.42 56.31 -40.85
N ASP A 863 -51.38 55.82 -41.53
CA ASP A 863 -51.42 54.49 -42.14
C ASP A 863 -51.20 53.41 -41.08
N LEU A 864 -50.10 53.38 -40.35
CA LEU A 864 -49.83 52.24 -39.47
C LEU A 864 -50.58 52.30 -38.12
N GLY A 865 -51.11 53.45 -37.71
CA GLY A 865 -51.98 53.56 -36.54
C GLY A 865 -51.27 53.71 -35.19
N TYR A 866 -50.02 54.17 -35.17
CA TYR A 866 -49.30 54.40 -33.93
C TYR A 866 -49.68 55.75 -33.31
N LYS A 867 -49.58 55.89 -31.98
CA LYS A 867 -49.87 57.17 -31.30
C LYS A 867 -48.83 58.22 -31.68
N GLN A 868 -49.16 59.51 -31.62
CA GLN A 868 -48.22 60.60 -31.91
C GLN A 868 -47.06 60.77 -30.90
N ASN A 869 -47.21 60.27 -29.65
CA ASN A 869 -46.23 60.44 -28.55
C ASN A 869 -44.97 59.57 -28.68
N TRP A 870 -44.33 59.56 -29.84
CA TRP A 870 -43.02 58.96 -29.98
C TRP A 870 -42.05 59.99 -29.41
N ASP A 871 -41.71 59.84 -28.12
CA ASP A 871 -40.58 60.54 -27.51
C ASP A 871 -39.27 60.02 -28.12
N ILE A 872 -39.07 60.32 -29.40
CA ILE A 872 -37.74 60.58 -29.93
C ILE A 872 -37.64 62.09 -29.84
N HIS A 873 -36.64 62.61 -29.13
CA HIS A 873 -36.28 64.03 -29.14
C HIS A 873 -35.83 64.47 -30.55
N LEU A 874 -36.72 64.41 -31.54
CA LEU A 874 -36.54 65.02 -32.86
C LEU A 874 -37.05 66.47 -32.74
N THR A 875 -36.20 67.32 -32.17
CA THR A 875 -36.48 68.74 -31.98
C THR A 875 -36.63 69.47 -33.33
N LYS A 876 -37.87 69.80 -33.73
CA LYS A 876 -38.26 70.86 -34.72
C LYS A 876 -37.66 70.74 -36.15
N PRO A 877 -38.23 71.41 -37.17
CA PRO A 877 -38.16 70.96 -38.56
C PRO A 877 -36.76 71.16 -39.13
N THR A 878 -35.98 70.08 -39.20
CA THR A 878 -34.75 70.03 -39.97
C THR A 878 -34.79 68.76 -40.81
N THR A 879 -34.64 68.95 -42.11
CA THR A 879 -34.49 67.91 -43.12
C THR A 879 -33.39 66.95 -42.69
N ILE A 880 -33.69 65.65 -42.54
CA ILE A 880 -32.66 64.64 -42.27
C ILE A 880 -31.95 64.39 -43.62
N CYS A 881 -30.85 65.12 -43.87
CA CYS A 881 -30.02 64.92 -45.05
C CYS A 881 -29.17 63.64 -44.90
N CYS A 882 -29.27 62.72 -45.86
CA CYS A 882 -28.30 61.66 -46.05
C CYS A 882 -26.92 62.27 -46.36
N GLY A 883 -25.95 62.05 -45.47
CA GLY A 883 -24.58 62.51 -45.64
C GLY A 883 -23.61 61.85 -44.67
N SER A 884 -22.99 60.75 -45.13
CA SER A 884 -21.64 60.27 -44.81
C SER A 884 -21.03 60.48 -43.40
N THR A 885 -20.69 59.34 -42.79
CA THR A 885 -19.70 59.11 -41.71
C THR A 885 -20.15 59.42 -40.27
N ILE A 886 -20.16 58.40 -39.40
CA ILE A 886 -19.63 58.46 -38.01
C ILE A 886 -19.48 57.03 -37.46
N LEU A 887 -18.26 56.79 -36.95
CA LEU A 887 -17.84 55.66 -36.14
C LEU A 887 -18.49 55.70 -34.73
N GLY A 888 -18.80 54.53 -34.19
CA GLY A 888 -18.59 54.25 -32.77
C GLY A 888 -19.74 54.52 -31.78
N LEU A 889 -20.25 53.40 -31.24
CA LEU A 889 -20.73 53.19 -29.86
C LEU A 889 -22.00 53.92 -29.38
N GLY A 890 -23.05 53.10 -29.21
CA GLY A 890 -23.66 52.86 -27.90
C GLY A 890 -24.32 54.05 -27.18
N HIS A 891 -25.60 54.27 -27.45
CA HIS A 891 -26.66 54.23 -26.44
C HIS A 891 -28.02 54.48 -27.12
N VAL A 892 -28.96 53.59 -26.79
CA VAL A 892 -30.39 53.51 -27.18
C VAL A 892 -30.67 52.85 -28.53
#